data_AF-A0A7J7Y0H3-F1
#
_entry.id   AF-A0A7J7Y0H3-F1
#
_cell.length_a   1.000
_cell.length_b   1.000
_cell.length_c   1.000
_cell.angle_alpha   90.00
_cell.angle_beta   90.00
_cell.angle_gamma   90.00
#
_symmetry.space_group_name_H-M   'P 1'
#
loop_
_entity.id
_entity.type
_entity.pdbx_description
1 polymer ?
#
loop_
_entity_poly.entity_id
_entity_poly.type
_entity_poly.pdbx_seq_one_letter_code
_entity_poly.pdbx_strand_id
1 'polypeptide(L)'
;MASESGKLWGGRFVGAVDPIMEKFNASIAYDRQLWEVDVQGSKAYSRGLQKAGLLTKAEMDKILQGLDKVAEEWAQGTFKLNPNDEDIHTANERRLKELIGETAGKLHTGRSRNDQVVTDLRLWMRQNCSMLSALLRELIRTMVDRAEAERDILFPGYTHLQRAQPIRWSHWILSHAVALTRDSERLLEVQKRINVLPLGSGAIAGNPLGVDRELLRTELKFGAITLNSMDATSERDFVAEFLFWASLCMTHLSRMAEDLILYGTKEFSFVQLSDAYSTGSSLMPQKKNPDSLELIRSKAGRVFGRCAGLLMTLKGLPSTYNKDLQEDKEAVFEVSDTMGAVLQVATGVISTLQIHRENMVQALSPDMLATDLAYYLVRKGMPFRQAHEASGKAVFMAETKGVALNQLSLQELQTISHLFSGDVSQVWDYGHSVEQYAALGGTARSSVDWQISQSGPTLDMPVPSSFNDVGQDGQLRGFVGWVWYEREAMLPQRWTQDLNTRVVLRIGSAHYYAIVWVNGVHVAEHEGGHLPFEADISKLVQSGPLSFCRITIAINNTLAPHTLPPGTILYRTDTSMYPNGYFVQDTSFDFFNYAGLHRPVVLYTTPTTYIDDIDVTTSVDQNTGLVHYQISIQGSEHFQLEVHLQDEEGNIVARGTGGRGQLQVPNAHLWWPYLMHEHPAYLYSLEVRLTVQTAAGSMSDFYTLPVGIRTVAVTKNQFLINGKPFYFHGVNKHEDSDIRGRGFDWPLLMKDFNLLLWLGANAFRTSHYPYAEEVMQLCDQYGIVVIDESPGVGIKLSQSYSNQSLQHHLEVMEELVRRDKNHPAVVMWSVANEPTSFLEPAGYYFKTLIAHTKALDPSRPVTFVTNSKYDTDLGAPYVDVICVNSYLSWYHDYGHLEVIQLQLATQFENWYRTYQKPIIQSEYGADAITGLHHDPPLMFSEEYQKSVLEQYHLVLDQKRKEYVIGELIWNFADFMTDQTPQRVIGNKKGIFTRQRQPKGAAFLLRERYWKLANETGYHPAAGKPPYLVKSPFTW
;
A
#
# COMPACT_ATOMS: atom_id res chain seq x y z
N MET A 1 64.39 9.12 17.29
CA MET A 1 63.13 8.54 16.77
C MET A 1 62.00 9.25 17.48
N ALA A 2 61.39 10.25 16.83
CA ALA A 2 60.17 10.87 17.33
C ALA A 2 59.02 9.92 16.96
N SER A 3 58.23 9.50 17.94
CA SER A 3 57.04 8.67 17.74
C SER A 3 56.06 9.43 16.85
N GLU A 4 55.65 8.83 15.73
CA GLU A 4 54.46 9.25 14.99
C GLU A 4 53.25 9.07 15.92
N SER A 5 52.86 10.13 16.64
CA SER A 5 51.56 10.16 17.29
C SER A 5 50.52 10.24 16.16
N GLY A 6 49.76 9.17 15.93
CA GLY A 6 48.72 9.08 14.90
C GLY A 6 47.50 10.01 15.09
N LYS A 7 47.67 11.16 15.75
CA LYS A 7 46.63 12.16 15.99
C LYS A 7 46.61 13.20 14.89
N LEU A 8 45.41 13.59 14.45
CA LEU A 8 45.15 14.50 13.33
C LEU A 8 45.81 15.90 13.46
N TRP A 9 46.23 16.31 14.65
CA TRP A 9 46.88 17.60 14.95
C TRP A 9 48.35 17.50 15.39
N GLY A 10 48.99 16.33 15.25
CA GLY A 10 50.32 16.04 15.79
C GLY A 10 51.46 16.93 15.27
N GLY A 11 51.29 17.63 14.14
CA GLY A 11 52.36 18.40 13.50
C GLY A 11 52.85 19.64 14.28
N ARG A 12 52.08 20.14 15.27
CA ARG A 12 52.43 21.36 16.04
C ARG A 12 52.89 21.08 17.48
N PHE A 13 52.59 19.91 18.03
CA PHE A 13 52.82 19.61 19.44
C PHE A 13 54.03 18.69 19.60
N VAL A 14 54.97 19.08 20.46
CA VAL A 14 56.24 18.36 20.67
C VAL A 14 56.16 17.39 21.87
N GLY A 15 55.16 17.54 22.73
CA GLY A 15 54.91 16.67 23.90
C GLY A 15 53.68 15.78 23.74
N ALA A 16 53.67 14.63 24.40
CA ALA A 16 52.50 13.75 24.48
C ALA A 16 51.38 14.41 25.31
N VAL A 17 50.11 14.12 24.97
CA VAL A 17 48.95 14.53 25.77
C VAL A 17 48.93 13.68 27.05
N ASP A 18 48.56 14.29 28.18
CA ASP A 18 48.42 13.55 29.44
C ASP A 18 47.31 12.48 29.32
N PRO A 19 47.54 11.21 29.75
CA PRO A 19 46.55 10.15 29.66
C PRO A 19 45.21 10.45 30.36
N ILE A 20 45.22 11.26 31.42
CA ILE A 20 43.99 11.69 32.11
C ILE A 20 43.17 12.59 31.18
N MET A 21 43.84 13.52 30.49
CA MET A 21 43.18 14.41 29.54
C MET A 21 42.69 13.64 28.30
N GLU A 22 43.43 12.64 27.82
CA GLU A 22 42.98 11.78 26.72
C GLU A 22 41.68 11.05 27.07
N LYS A 23 41.62 10.44 28.27
CA LYS A 23 40.42 9.77 28.75
C LYS A 23 39.24 10.73 28.96
N PHE A 24 39.51 11.95 29.43
CA PHE A 24 38.48 12.97 29.64
C PHE A 24 37.94 13.54 28.31
N ASN A 25 38.77 13.59 27.27
CA ASN A 25 38.44 14.16 25.97
C ASN A 25 37.77 13.15 25.00
N ALA A 26 38.00 11.85 25.19
CA ALA A 26 37.47 10.81 24.30
C ALA A 26 35.96 10.61 24.49
N SER A 27 35.23 10.58 23.36
CA SER A 27 33.77 10.41 23.29
C SER A 27 33.34 9.07 22.70
N ILE A 28 34.29 8.27 22.18
CA ILE A 28 34.02 7.00 21.48
C ILE A 28 33.14 6.01 22.27
N ALA A 29 33.17 6.05 23.60
CA ALA A 29 32.37 5.17 24.45
C ALA A 29 30.85 5.29 24.19
N TYR A 30 30.39 6.50 23.84
CA TYR A 30 29.00 6.77 23.50
C TYR A 30 28.81 7.15 22.02
N ASP A 31 29.77 7.84 21.39
CA ASP A 31 29.72 8.24 19.97
C ASP A 31 29.62 7.06 19.02
N ARG A 32 30.06 5.87 19.43
CA ARG A 32 29.88 4.65 18.65
C ARG A 32 28.43 4.40 18.23
N GLN A 33 27.44 4.97 18.91
CA GLN A 33 26.03 4.88 18.50
C GLN A 33 25.72 5.62 17.19
N LEU A 34 26.61 6.52 16.76
CA LEU A 34 26.49 7.28 15.52
C LEU A 34 27.18 6.60 14.33
N TRP A 35 27.72 5.39 14.47
CA TRP A 35 28.52 4.75 13.42
C TRP A 35 27.81 4.67 12.07
N GLU A 36 26.51 4.36 12.08
CA GLU A 36 25.72 4.16 10.86
C GLU A 36 25.55 5.48 10.10
N VAL A 37 25.20 6.54 10.84
CA VAL A 37 24.97 7.88 10.27
C VAL A 37 26.28 8.55 9.87
N ASP A 38 27.38 8.30 10.58
CA ASP A 38 28.72 8.78 10.20
C ASP A 38 29.17 8.15 8.87
N VAL A 39 28.97 6.84 8.71
CA VAL A 39 29.24 6.14 7.46
C VAL A 39 28.35 6.68 6.34
N GLN A 40 27.06 6.88 6.61
CA GLN A 40 26.13 7.46 5.64
C GLN A 40 26.56 8.87 5.19
N GLY A 41 26.85 9.75 6.14
CA GLY A 41 27.35 11.11 5.89
C GLY A 41 28.66 11.11 5.12
N SER A 42 29.56 10.18 5.44
CA SER A 42 30.84 10.00 4.75
C SER A 42 30.68 9.52 3.30
N LYS A 43 29.75 8.60 3.02
CA LYS A 43 29.42 8.20 1.65
C LYS A 43 28.88 9.37 0.84
N ALA A 44 27.92 10.13 1.38
CA ALA A 44 27.38 11.31 0.71
C ALA A 44 28.47 12.36 0.44
N TYR A 45 29.33 12.60 1.43
CA TYR A 45 30.44 13.55 1.28
C TYR A 45 31.44 13.10 0.19
N SER A 46 31.75 11.80 0.10
CA SER A 46 32.62 11.28 -0.96
C SER A 46 32.07 11.54 -2.37
N ARG A 47 30.75 11.44 -2.56
CA ARG A 47 30.08 11.81 -3.82
C ARG A 47 30.15 13.33 -4.07
N GLY A 48 29.96 14.13 -3.03
CA GLY A 48 30.16 15.58 -3.09
C GLY A 48 31.57 15.97 -3.55
N LEU A 49 32.61 15.31 -3.01
CA LEU A 49 33.99 15.53 -3.42
C LEU A 49 34.26 15.12 -4.88
N GLN A 50 33.67 14.01 -5.33
CA GLN A 50 33.79 13.59 -6.73
C GLN A 50 33.13 14.61 -7.67
N LYS A 51 31.94 15.11 -7.31
CA LYS A 51 31.25 16.16 -8.07
C LYS A 51 32.06 17.45 -8.14
N ALA A 52 32.74 17.82 -7.05
CA ALA A 52 33.64 18.97 -6.99
C ALA A 52 34.98 18.74 -7.72
N GLY A 53 35.24 17.56 -8.27
CA GLY A 53 36.48 17.22 -8.98
C GLY A 53 37.68 16.94 -8.07
N LEU A 54 37.44 16.75 -6.76
CA LEU A 54 38.49 16.48 -5.75
C LEU A 54 38.77 14.99 -5.55
N LEU A 55 37.84 14.13 -6.01
CA LEU A 55 38.03 12.69 -6.13
C LEU A 55 37.81 12.26 -7.58
N THR A 56 38.64 11.34 -8.07
CA THR A 56 38.31 10.59 -9.27
C THR A 56 37.20 9.58 -8.98
N LYS A 57 36.47 9.13 -10.01
CA LYS A 57 35.42 8.11 -9.88
C LYS A 57 35.93 6.83 -9.22
N ALA A 58 37.13 6.37 -9.61
CA ALA A 58 37.77 5.20 -9.03
C ALA A 58 38.10 5.37 -7.53
N GLU A 59 38.56 6.55 -7.11
CA GLU A 59 38.85 6.82 -5.70
C GLU A 59 37.57 6.89 -4.85
N MET A 60 36.51 7.52 -5.40
CA MET A 60 35.21 7.54 -4.75
C MET A 60 34.64 6.12 -4.58
N ASP A 61 34.65 5.31 -5.64
CA ASP A 61 34.14 3.94 -5.59
C ASP A 61 34.94 3.09 -4.57
N LYS A 62 36.26 3.29 -4.48
CA LYS A 62 37.11 2.65 -3.46
C LYS A 62 36.73 3.07 -2.03
N ILE A 63 36.44 4.36 -1.81
CA ILE A 63 35.98 4.88 -0.51
C ILE A 63 34.62 4.29 -0.14
N LEU A 64 33.67 4.24 -1.09
CA LEU A 64 32.34 3.68 -0.87
C LEU A 64 32.42 2.21 -0.45
N GLN A 65 33.18 1.38 -1.19
CA GLN A 65 33.39 -0.03 -0.86
C GLN A 65 34.10 -0.24 0.48
N GLY A 66 35.07 0.63 0.82
CA GLY A 66 35.72 0.60 2.12
C GLY A 66 34.75 0.92 3.26
N LEU A 67 33.89 1.93 3.07
CA LEU A 67 32.86 2.32 4.03
C LEU A 67 31.74 1.26 4.15
N ASP A 68 31.42 0.53 3.08
CA ASP A 68 30.51 -0.63 3.13
C ASP A 68 31.07 -1.70 4.08
N LYS A 69 32.35 -2.04 3.95
CA LYS A 69 33.00 -3.01 4.87
C LYS A 69 33.08 -2.52 6.31
N VAL A 70 33.34 -1.23 6.54
CA VAL A 70 33.30 -0.64 7.90
C VAL A 70 31.90 -0.80 8.50
N ALA A 71 30.85 -0.52 7.72
CA ALA A 71 29.47 -0.71 8.17
C ALA A 71 29.15 -2.18 8.47
N GLU A 72 29.60 -3.11 7.63
CA GLU A 72 29.44 -4.55 7.86
C GLU A 72 30.08 -4.99 9.19
N GLU A 73 31.30 -4.51 9.49
CA GLU A 73 32.00 -4.84 10.74
C GLU A 73 31.28 -4.31 11.98
N TRP A 74 30.74 -3.09 11.92
CA TRP A 74 29.92 -2.54 13.00
C TRP A 74 28.63 -3.33 13.19
N ALA A 75 27.91 -3.62 12.10
CA ALA A 75 26.64 -4.37 12.14
C ALA A 75 26.81 -5.80 12.68
N GLN A 76 27.94 -6.45 12.38
CA GLN A 76 28.26 -7.80 12.88
C GLN A 76 28.87 -7.80 14.29
N GLY A 77 29.14 -6.64 14.88
CA GLY A 77 29.84 -6.51 16.17
C GLY A 77 31.31 -6.98 16.12
N THR A 78 31.91 -7.03 14.93
CA THR A 78 33.30 -7.48 14.72
C THR A 78 34.30 -6.32 14.64
N PHE A 79 33.82 -5.07 14.56
CA PHE A 79 34.66 -3.87 14.59
C PHE A 79 35.49 -3.80 15.88
N LYS A 80 36.81 -3.61 15.74
CA LYS A 80 37.73 -3.48 16.88
C LYS A 80 38.07 -2.03 17.16
N LEU A 81 37.60 -1.52 18.29
CA LEU A 81 37.99 -0.23 18.83
C LEU A 81 39.48 -0.24 19.21
N ASN A 82 40.18 0.81 18.83
CA ASN A 82 41.58 1.04 19.19
C ASN A 82 41.64 2.01 20.38
N PRO A 83 42.56 1.84 21.35
CA PRO A 83 42.74 2.80 22.44
C PRO A 83 42.99 4.26 22.00
N ASN A 84 43.46 4.46 20.78
CA ASN A 84 43.70 5.78 20.20
C ASN A 84 42.50 6.37 19.44
N ASP A 85 41.37 5.65 19.34
CA ASP A 85 40.14 6.19 18.75
C ASP A 85 39.52 7.19 19.74
N GLU A 86 39.51 8.47 19.38
CA GLU A 86 38.96 9.53 20.24
C GLU A 86 37.43 9.56 20.16
N ASP A 87 36.91 9.50 18.94
CA ASP A 87 35.50 9.62 18.58
C ASP A 87 35.14 8.62 17.45
N ILE A 88 33.85 8.51 17.12
CA ILE A 88 33.39 7.57 16.08
C ILE A 88 34.05 7.83 14.72
N HIS A 89 34.29 9.09 14.41
CA HIS A 89 34.80 9.48 13.10
C HIS A 89 36.26 9.09 12.95
N THR A 90 37.08 9.25 14.00
CA THR A 90 38.47 8.77 14.03
C THR A 90 38.54 7.26 13.94
N ALA A 91 37.62 6.53 14.60
CA ALA A 91 37.55 5.08 14.50
C ALA A 91 37.24 4.63 13.06
N ASN A 92 36.22 5.22 12.43
CA ASN A 92 35.81 4.90 11.06
C ASN A 92 36.87 5.32 10.04
N GLU A 93 37.48 6.50 10.18
CA GLU A 93 38.55 6.97 9.30
C GLU A 93 39.80 6.09 9.41
N ARG A 94 40.20 5.70 10.63
CA ARG A 94 41.30 4.74 10.86
C ARG A 94 40.99 3.42 10.16
N ARG A 95 39.81 2.85 10.41
CA ARG A 95 39.46 1.55 9.82
C ARG A 95 39.36 1.62 8.31
N LEU A 96 38.81 2.69 7.75
CA LEU A 96 38.81 2.93 6.32
C LEU A 96 40.23 2.97 5.76
N LYS A 97 41.16 3.69 6.41
CA LYS A 97 42.57 3.74 6.00
C LYS A 97 43.24 2.36 6.03
N GLU A 98 42.97 1.55 7.05
CA GLU A 98 43.46 0.16 7.12
C GLU A 98 42.96 -0.69 5.94
N LEU A 99 41.74 -0.45 5.45
CA LEU A 99 41.12 -1.21 4.37
C LEU A 99 41.55 -0.76 2.97
N ILE A 100 41.72 0.55 2.73
CA ILE A 100 41.91 1.10 1.38
C ILE A 100 43.20 1.92 1.19
N GLY A 101 44.00 2.07 2.23
CA GLY A 101 45.26 2.83 2.22
C GLY A 101 45.05 4.35 2.16
N GLU A 102 46.04 5.07 1.64
CA GLU A 102 46.10 6.55 1.68
C GLU A 102 44.93 7.26 0.98
N THR A 103 44.22 6.59 0.05
CA THR A 103 43.00 7.14 -0.57
C THR A 103 41.95 7.55 0.48
N ALA A 104 41.89 6.86 1.62
CA ALA A 104 40.97 7.19 2.72
C ALA A 104 41.16 8.63 3.23
N GLY A 105 42.39 9.13 3.27
CA GLY A 105 42.70 10.47 3.77
C GLY A 105 42.05 11.59 2.94
N LYS A 106 41.72 11.32 1.68
CA LYS A 106 41.05 12.31 0.82
C LYS A 106 39.61 12.60 1.24
N LEU A 107 38.95 11.70 1.96
CA LEU A 107 37.57 11.89 2.45
C LEU A 107 37.41 13.13 3.34
N HIS A 108 38.48 13.53 4.05
CA HIS A 108 38.46 14.69 4.94
C HIS A 108 38.60 16.05 4.20
N THR A 109 38.78 16.03 2.87
CA THR A 109 39.07 17.23 2.08
C THR A 109 37.96 18.28 2.21
N GLY A 110 38.24 19.44 2.78
CA GLY A 110 37.26 20.53 2.98
C GLY A 110 36.15 20.24 4.00
N ARG A 111 36.17 19.09 4.68
CA ARG A 111 35.18 18.69 5.70
C ARG A 111 35.70 19.10 7.07
N SER A 112 34.87 19.70 7.90
CA SER A 112 35.23 19.92 9.30
C SER A 112 34.70 18.76 10.15
N ARG A 113 35.33 18.51 11.30
CA ARG A 113 34.69 17.65 12.30
C ARG A 113 33.45 18.33 12.89
N ASN A 114 33.45 19.67 12.96
CA ASN A 114 32.38 20.43 13.62
C ASN A 114 31.03 20.30 12.90
N ASP A 115 31.01 20.41 11.57
CA ASP A 115 29.78 20.24 10.78
C ASP A 115 29.40 18.76 10.60
N GLN A 116 30.38 17.84 10.64
CA GLN A 116 30.12 16.40 10.64
C GLN A 116 29.40 15.94 11.91
N VAL A 117 29.90 16.30 13.10
CA VAL A 117 29.31 15.89 14.39
C VAL A 117 27.83 16.27 14.51
N VAL A 118 27.48 17.51 14.15
CA VAL A 118 26.08 17.96 14.20
C VAL A 118 25.22 17.31 13.10
N THR A 119 25.81 16.96 11.94
CA THR A 119 25.11 16.24 10.87
C THR A 119 24.71 14.85 11.35
N ASP A 120 25.64 14.14 11.97
CA ASP A 120 25.42 12.78 12.46
C ASP A 120 24.37 12.78 13.58
N LEU A 121 24.45 13.73 14.51
CA LEU A 121 23.43 13.86 15.55
C LEU A 121 22.04 14.13 14.96
N ARG A 122 21.92 15.01 13.96
CA ARG A 122 20.64 15.30 13.30
C ARG A 122 20.09 14.10 12.53
N LEU A 123 20.94 13.35 11.83
CA LEU A 123 20.56 12.12 11.13
C LEU A 123 20.05 11.06 12.13
N TRP A 124 20.78 10.85 13.22
CA TRP A 124 20.43 9.90 14.26
C TRP A 124 19.13 10.29 14.97
N MET A 125 18.97 11.57 15.31
CA MET A 125 17.75 12.08 15.94
C MET A 125 16.55 11.98 15.01
N ARG A 126 16.72 12.14 13.68
CA ARG A 126 15.62 11.98 12.71
C ARG A 126 15.07 10.54 12.72
N GLN A 127 15.96 9.55 12.75
CA GLN A 127 15.58 8.14 12.87
C GLN A 127 14.88 7.87 14.21
N ASN A 128 15.47 8.32 15.31
CA ASN A 128 14.93 8.10 16.66
C ASN A 128 13.59 8.81 16.90
N CYS A 129 13.43 10.06 16.46
CA CYS A 129 12.16 10.76 16.58
C CYS A 129 11.06 10.07 15.78
N SER A 130 11.39 9.43 14.64
CA SER A 130 10.41 8.65 13.86
C SER A 130 9.96 7.42 14.62
N MET A 131 10.90 6.67 15.23
CA MET A 131 10.61 5.54 16.12
C MET A 131 9.75 5.97 17.31
N LEU A 132 10.12 7.04 18.03
CA LEU A 132 9.37 7.55 19.18
C LEU A 132 7.97 8.04 18.79
N SER A 133 7.81 8.62 17.60
CA SER A 133 6.50 9.00 17.08
C SER A 133 5.60 7.79 16.86
N ALA A 134 6.14 6.68 16.33
CA ALA A 134 5.40 5.44 16.17
C ALA A 134 4.93 4.87 17.52
N LEU A 135 5.84 4.78 18.49
CA LEU A 135 5.52 4.29 19.84
C LEU A 135 4.47 5.16 20.56
N LEU A 136 4.58 6.48 20.44
CA LEU A 136 3.61 7.40 21.03
C LEU A 136 2.23 7.28 20.37
N ARG A 137 2.18 7.12 19.05
CA ARG A 137 0.92 6.88 18.31
C ARG A 137 0.28 5.55 18.71
N GLU A 138 1.08 4.50 18.93
CA GLU A 138 0.59 3.21 19.40
C GLU A 138 -0.07 3.31 20.79
N LEU A 139 0.56 4.07 21.71
CA LEU A 139 -0.03 4.36 23.02
C LEU A 139 -1.36 5.12 22.88
N ILE A 140 -1.40 6.18 22.08
CA ILE A 140 -2.62 6.98 21.84
C ILE A 140 -3.73 6.09 21.27
N ARG A 141 -3.43 5.28 20.26
CA ARG A 141 -4.39 4.34 19.66
C ARG A 141 -4.92 3.36 20.71
N THR A 142 -4.04 2.75 21.50
CA THR A 142 -4.43 1.85 22.58
C THR A 142 -5.39 2.52 23.56
N MET A 143 -5.16 3.79 23.90
CA MET A 143 -6.06 4.55 24.77
C MET A 143 -7.41 4.82 24.11
N VAL A 144 -7.45 5.14 22.81
CA VAL A 144 -8.69 5.35 22.05
C VAL A 144 -9.49 4.05 21.95
N ASP A 145 -8.84 2.93 21.63
CA ASP A 145 -9.47 1.61 21.53
C ASP A 145 -10.07 1.18 22.88
N ARG A 146 -9.34 1.41 23.98
CA ARG A 146 -9.85 1.18 25.34
C ARG A 146 -11.03 2.08 25.67
N ALA A 147 -10.95 3.38 25.33
CA ALA A 147 -12.05 4.31 25.54
C ALA A 147 -13.31 3.92 24.75
N GLU A 148 -13.15 3.42 23.53
CA GLU A 148 -14.26 2.91 22.71
C GLU A 148 -14.90 1.68 23.35
N ALA A 149 -14.10 0.69 23.75
CA ALA A 149 -14.58 -0.54 24.37
C ALA A 149 -15.27 -0.33 25.72
N GLU A 150 -14.86 0.71 26.46
CA GLU A 150 -15.27 0.97 27.84
C GLU A 150 -16.19 2.19 27.97
N ARG A 151 -16.75 2.68 26.85
CA ARG A 151 -17.53 3.93 26.76
C ARG A 151 -18.80 3.99 27.61
N ASP A 152 -19.32 2.87 28.08
CA ASP A 152 -20.54 2.82 28.89
C ASP A 152 -20.25 2.69 30.40
N ILE A 153 -18.99 2.73 30.83
CA ILE A 153 -18.59 2.55 32.22
C ILE A 153 -18.59 3.90 32.95
N LEU A 154 -19.45 4.01 33.96
CA LEU A 154 -19.50 5.17 34.86
C LEU A 154 -18.33 5.15 35.82
N PHE A 155 -17.78 6.33 36.09
CA PHE A 155 -16.61 6.55 36.91
C PHE A 155 -16.82 7.78 37.80
N PRO A 156 -16.44 7.74 39.09
CA PRO A 156 -16.50 8.91 39.94
C PRO A 156 -15.45 9.93 39.49
N GLY A 157 -15.87 11.10 39.01
CA GLY A 157 -14.94 12.20 38.72
C GLY A 157 -14.39 12.82 40.00
N TYR A 158 -13.15 13.31 39.95
CA TYR A 158 -12.47 13.89 41.11
C TYR A 158 -11.97 15.31 40.85
N THR A 159 -12.09 16.16 41.87
CA THR A 159 -11.41 17.46 41.95
C THR A 159 -10.78 17.58 43.33
N HIS A 160 -9.51 17.96 43.44
CA HIS A 160 -8.77 17.94 44.72
C HIS A 160 -8.79 16.56 45.42
N LEU A 161 -8.86 15.47 44.64
CA LEU A 161 -9.10 14.09 45.11
C LEU A 161 -10.39 13.89 45.92
N GLN A 162 -11.32 14.86 45.88
CA GLN A 162 -12.68 14.73 46.39
C GLN A 162 -13.62 14.33 45.26
N ARG A 163 -14.59 13.45 45.56
CA ARG A 163 -15.62 13.05 44.59
C ARG A 163 -16.40 14.29 44.16
N ALA A 164 -16.43 14.51 42.86
CA ALA A 164 -17.08 15.65 42.21
C ALA A 164 -18.30 15.16 41.45
N GLN A 165 -18.31 15.25 40.12
CA GLN A 165 -19.42 14.80 39.28
C GLN A 165 -19.17 13.40 38.71
N PRO A 166 -20.21 12.59 38.44
CA PRO A 166 -20.06 11.37 37.68
C PRO A 166 -19.55 11.67 36.27
N ILE A 167 -18.63 10.84 35.79
CA ILE A 167 -18.14 10.86 34.40
C ILE A 167 -18.12 9.44 33.83
N ARG A 168 -17.67 9.30 32.59
CA ARG A 168 -17.32 8.01 32.00
C ARG A 168 -15.83 7.73 32.18
N TRP A 169 -15.51 6.46 32.40
CA TRP A 169 -14.12 6.00 32.42
C TRP A 169 -13.40 6.30 31.09
N SER A 170 -14.09 6.10 29.96
CA SER A 170 -13.59 6.48 28.64
C SER A 170 -13.24 7.96 28.53
N HIS A 171 -14.01 8.84 29.17
CA HIS A 171 -13.72 10.27 29.17
C HIS A 171 -12.43 10.59 29.95
N TRP A 172 -12.16 9.88 31.05
CA TRP A 172 -10.88 9.99 31.77
C TRP A 172 -9.71 9.48 30.92
N ILE A 173 -9.82 8.31 30.27
CA ILE A 173 -8.78 7.80 29.36
C ILE A 173 -8.48 8.80 28.24
N LEU A 174 -9.53 9.29 27.57
CA LEU A 174 -9.40 10.24 26.46
C LEU A 174 -8.73 11.55 26.88
N SER A 175 -8.91 11.99 28.13
CA SER A 175 -8.23 13.19 28.64
C SER A 175 -6.70 13.08 28.58
N HIS A 176 -6.16 11.88 28.83
CA HIS A 176 -4.73 11.59 28.71
C HIS A 176 -4.32 11.36 27.25
N ALA A 177 -5.15 10.66 26.46
CA ALA A 177 -4.90 10.47 25.02
C ALA A 177 -4.77 11.82 24.30
N VAL A 178 -5.67 12.77 24.56
CA VAL A 178 -5.64 14.12 23.99
C VAL A 178 -4.39 14.91 24.42
N ALA A 179 -3.89 14.71 25.64
CA ALA A 179 -2.63 15.31 26.07
C ALA A 179 -1.43 14.78 25.27
N LEU A 180 -1.39 13.46 25.06
CA LEU A 180 -0.35 12.79 24.28
C LEU A 180 -0.45 13.09 22.78
N THR A 181 -1.65 13.32 22.23
CA THR A 181 -1.81 13.79 20.84
C THR A 181 -1.09 15.12 20.62
N ARG A 182 -1.20 16.08 21.55
CA ARG A 182 -0.45 17.33 21.48
C ARG A 182 1.06 17.11 21.57
N ASP A 183 1.51 16.11 22.31
CA ASP A 183 2.93 15.75 22.35
C ASP A 183 3.38 15.11 21.04
N SER A 184 2.52 14.31 20.39
CA SER A 184 2.79 13.77 19.05
C SER A 184 2.94 14.90 18.03
N GLU A 185 2.04 15.88 18.04
CA GLU A 185 2.11 17.07 17.18
C GLU A 185 3.43 17.83 17.38
N ARG A 186 3.81 18.09 18.64
CA ARG A 186 5.08 18.75 18.97
C ARG A 186 6.29 17.97 18.46
N LEU A 187 6.30 16.64 18.61
CA LEU A 187 7.41 15.83 18.10
C LEU A 187 7.57 15.98 16.58
N LEU A 188 6.46 15.98 15.83
CA LEU A 188 6.47 16.19 14.39
C LEU A 188 6.97 17.58 14.00
N GLU A 189 6.67 18.60 14.81
CA GLU A 189 7.21 19.94 14.61
C GLU A 189 8.73 19.99 14.87
N VAL A 190 9.21 19.36 15.95
CA VAL A 190 10.65 19.27 16.27
C VAL A 190 11.41 18.55 15.15
N GLN A 191 10.84 17.47 14.59
CA GLN A 191 11.44 16.75 13.46
C GLN A 191 11.72 17.66 12.25
N LYS A 192 10.87 18.65 11.96
CA LYS A 192 11.10 19.60 10.86
C LYS A 192 12.40 20.39 11.07
N ARG A 193 12.65 20.81 12.32
CA ARG A 193 13.85 21.59 12.69
C ARG A 193 15.08 20.70 12.82
N ILE A 194 14.93 19.42 13.17
CA ILE A 194 16.01 18.41 13.07
C ILE A 194 16.43 18.19 11.61
N ASN A 195 15.49 18.27 10.67
CA ASN A 195 15.69 17.95 9.26
C ASN A 195 16.31 19.09 8.43
N VAL A 196 17.39 19.69 8.92
CA VAL A 196 18.19 20.74 8.24
C VAL A 196 19.65 20.32 8.17
N LEU A 197 20.28 20.34 6.99
CA LEU A 197 21.64 19.85 6.74
C LEU A 197 22.73 20.87 7.13
N PRO A 198 23.65 20.52 8.05
CA PRO A 198 24.84 21.32 8.33
C PRO A 198 26.07 20.94 7.48
N LEU A 199 26.20 19.67 7.05
CA LEU A 199 27.37 19.17 6.31
C LEU A 199 27.75 20.06 5.11
N GLY A 200 29.06 20.30 4.97
CA GLY A 200 29.61 21.18 3.94
C GLY A 200 29.67 22.65 4.35
N SER A 201 29.35 22.97 5.61
CA SER A 201 29.54 24.32 6.18
C SER A 201 30.99 24.58 6.59
N GLY A 202 31.82 23.54 6.67
CA GLY A 202 33.18 23.66 7.19
C GLY A 202 33.19 24.07 8.66
N ALA A 203 34.31 24.60 9.14
CA ALA A 203 34.48 24.92 10.57
C ALA A 203 33.85 26.26 10.98
N ILE A 204 33.86 27.26 10.08
CA ILE A 204 33.41 28.62 10.38
C ILE A 204 33.02 29.42 9.12
N ALA A 205 33.86 29.39 8.07
CA ALA A 205 33.76 30.30 6.92
C ALA A 205 33.07 29.71 5.68
N GLY A 206 32.49 28.51 5.78
CA GLY A 206 32.04 27.74 4.61
C GLY A 206 33.10 26.78 4.08
N ASN A 207 32.73 26.01 3.05
CA ASN A 207 33.63 25.12 2.33
C ASN A 207 34.26 25.85 1.12
N PRO A 208 35.61 25.99 1.03
CA PRO A 208 36.26 26.75 -0.04
C PRO A 208 36.53 25.93 -1.31
N LEU A 209 36.16 24.65 -1.34
CA LEU A 209 36.55 23.69 -2.40
C LEU A 209 35.39 23.30 -3.32
N GLY A 210 34.31 24.10 -3.34
CA GLY A 210 33.20 23.90 -4.29
C GLY A 210 32.32 22.69 -4.00
N VAL A 211 32.31 22.17 -2.76
CA VAL A 211 31.38 21.11 -2.35
C VAL A 211 29.94 21.63 -2.37
N ASP A 212 29.09 20.95 -3.13
CA ASP A 212 27.68 21.31 -3.31
C ASP A 212 26.83 20.83 -2.12
N ARG A 213 26.37 21.78 -1.29
CA ARG A 213 25.52 21.48 -0.12
C ARG A 213 24.10 21.07 -0.49
N GLU A 214 23.59 21.49 -1.65
CA GLU A 214 22.25 21.11 -2.12
C GLU A 214 22.23 19.67 -2.65
N LEU A 215 23.34 19.25 -3.28
CA LEU A 215 23.58 17.84 -3.57
C LEU A 215 23.62 17.01 -2.28
N LEU A 216 24.40 17.42 -1.27
CA LEU A 216 24.45 16.72 0.01
C LEU A 216 23.09 16.65 0.71
N ARG A 217 22.27 17.71 0.59
CA ARG A 217 20.91 17.75 1.14
C ARG A 217 20.05 16.68 0.50
N THR A 218 20.11 16.56 -0.82
CA THR A 218 19.36 15.57 -1.60
C THR A 218 19.82 14.15 -1.27
N GLU A 219 21.13 13.90 -1.27
CA GLU A 219 21.74 12.60 -0.96
C GLU A 219 21.36 12.10 0.45
N LEU A 220 21.36 12.98 1.44
CA LEU A 220 21.04 12.66 2.84
C LEU A 220 19.56 12.88 3.20
N LYS A 221 18.73 13.23 2.21
CA LYS A 221 17.28 13.45 2.32
C LYS A 221 16.88 14.52 3.35
N PHE A 222 17.69 15.56 3.52
CA PHE A 222 17.36 16.69 4.39
C PHE A 222 16.33 17.62 3.75
N GLY A 223 15.52 18.32 4.54
CA GLY A 223 14.48 19.22 4.03
C GLY A 223 15.03 20.58 3.57
N ALA A 224 16.10 21.04 4.20
CA ALA A 224 16.77 22.30 3.87
C ALA A 224 18.27 22.22 4.23
N ILE A 225 19.04 23.21 3.81
CA ILE A 225 20.42 23.44 4.29
C ILE A 225 20.44 24.52 5.39
N THR A 226 21.40 24.48 6.29
CA THR A 226 21.61 25.57 7.26
C THR A 226 22.04 26.86 6.54
N LEU A 227 21.58 28.01 7.05
CA LEU A 227 21.76 29.32 6.41
C LEU A 227 23.14 29.94 6.62
N ASN A 228 23.75 29.73 7.79
CA ASN A 228 25.02 30.35 8.16
C ASN A 228 26.01 29.29 8.67
N SER A 229 27.25 29.32 8.18
CA SER A 229 28.26 28.30 8.50
C SER A 229 28.78 28.37 9.93
N MET A 230 28.78 29.55 10.57
CA MET A 230 29.17 29.69 11.98
C MET A 230 28.11 29.06 12.86
N ASP A 231 26.86 29.45 12.63
CA ASP A 231 25.68 28.97 13.35
C ASP A 231 25.51 27.45 13.21
N ALA A 232 25.64 26.93 11.98
CA ALA A 232 25.50 25.50 11.65
C ALA A 232 26.37 24.57 12.51
N THR A 233 27.53 25.05 12.98
CA THR A 233 28.46 24.25 13.79
C THR A 233 28.21 24.37 15.29
N SER A 234 27.47 25.40 15.74
CA SER A 234 27.23 25.69 17.15
C SER A 234 25.80 25.41 17.62
N GLU A 235 24.80 25.54 16.75
CA GLU A 235 23.40 25.50 17.17
C GLU A 235 22.98 24.13 17.71
N ARG A 236 22.17 24.13 18.77
CA ARG A 236 21.60 22.93 19.43
C ARG A 236 20.15 23.12 19.83
N ASP A 237 19.46 24.04 19.17
CA ASP A 237 18.06 24.34 19.46
C ASP A 237 17.20 23.10 19.27
N PHE A 238 17.48 22.32 18.21
CA PHE A 238 16.80 21.04 17.96
C PHE A 238 16.98 20.02 19.10
N VAL A 239 18.12 20.05 19.79
CA VAL A 239 18.37 19.17 20.94
C VAL A 239 17.60 19.66 22.15
N ALA A 240 17.67 20.96 22.46
CA ALA A 240 16.95 21.55 23.57
C ALA A 240 15.43 21.35 23.41
N GLU A 241 14.90 21.53 22.20
CA GLU A 241 13.49 21.30 21.91
C GLU A 241 13.08 19.83 22.05
N PHE A 242 13.91 18.88 21.60
CA PHE A 242 13.65 17.45 21.81
C PHE A 242 13.62 17.09 23.30
N LEU A 243 14.58 17.58 24.08
CA LEU A 243 14.64 17.33 25.53
C LEU A 243 13.46 17.99 26.26
N PHE A 244 13.05 19.19 25.82
CA PHE A 244 11.87 19.86 26.35
C PHE A 244 10.59 19.08 26.03
N TRP A 245 10.43 18.63 24.78
CA TRP A 245 9.33 17.77 24.36
C TRP A 245 9.26 16.50 25.21
N ALA A 246 10.39 15.79 25.37
CA ALA A 246 10.46 14.56 26.15
C ALA A 246 10.08 14.82 27.62
N SER A 247 10.55 15.94 28.19
CA SER A 247 10.21 16.35 29.57
C SER A 247 8.71 16.60 29.75
N LEU A 248 8.07 17.26 28.77
CA LEU A 248 6.64 17.53 28.81
C LEU A 248 5.80 16.26 28.64
N CYS A 249 6.18 15.40 27.68
CA CYS A 249 5.55 14.09 27.47
C CYS A 249 5.63 13.21 28.72
N MET A 250 6.82 13.12 29.33
CA MET A 250 7.01 12.43 30.61
C MET A 250 6.19 13.04 31.75
N THR A 251 5.96 14.35 31.75
CA THR A 251 5.10 15.00 32.75
C THR A 251 3.64 14.56 32.58
N HIS A 252 3.13 14.46 31.35
CA HIS A 252 1.79 13.94 31.11
C HIS A 252 1.65 12.45 31.49
N LEU A 253 2.64 11.62 31.15
CA LEU A 253 2.68 10.21 31.54
C LEU A 253 2.79 10.02 33.06
N SER A 254 3.59 10.86 33.73
CA SER A 254 3.74 10.87 35.18
C SER A 254 2.42 11.16 35.90
N ARG A 255 1.61 12.09 35.39
CA ARG A 255 0.27 12.38 35.93
C ARG A 255 -0.69 11.20 35.79
N MET A 256 -0.69 10.55 34.63
CA MET A 256 -1.48 9.33 34.42
C MET A 256 -1.04 8.21 35.37
N ALA A 257 0.28 8.05 35.53
CA ALA A 257 0.84 7.05 36.43
C ALA A 257 0.42 7.30 37.89
N GLU A 258 0.41 8.54 38.35
CA GLU A 258 -0.08 8.90 39.69
C GLU A 258 -1.53 8.47 39.91
N ASP A 259 -2.42 8.84 38.99
CA ASP A 259 -3.84 8.50 39.07
C ASP A 259 -4.03 6.97 39.10
N LEU A 260 -3.35 6.23 38.23
CA LEU A 260 -3.46 4.76 38.19
C LEU A 260 -2.87 4.07 39.42
N ILE A 261 -1.80 4.62 40.02
CA ILE A 261 -1.26 4.13 41.30
C ILE A 261 -2.32 4.29 42.40
N LEU A 262 -2.96 5.46 42.49
CA LEU A 262 -4.02 5.72 43.46
C LEU A 262 -5.24 4.83 43.22
N TYR A 263 -5.71 4.74 41.98
CA TYR A 263 -6.86 3.93 41.60
C TYR A 263 -6.63 2.43 41.78
N GLY A 264 -5.37 1.98 41.84
CA GLY A 264 -4.98 0.60 42.13
C GLY A 264 -4.82 0.27 43.63
N THR A 265 -4.89 1.25 44.54
CA THR A 265 -4.81 0.95 45.98
C THR A 265 -6.09 0.28 46.49
N LYS A 266 -6.06 -0.29 47.70
CA LYS A 266 -7.27 -0.93 48.27
C LYS A 266 -8.38 0.06 48.58
N GLU A 267 -8.01 1.30 48.90
CA GLU A 267 -8.93 2.38 49.23
C GLU A 267 -9.82 2.78 48.05
N PHE A 268 -9.30 2.69 46.81
CA PHE A 268 -10.06 2.93 45.58
C PHE A 268 -10.52 1.62 44.92
N SER A 269 -9.59 0.68 44.69
CA SER A 269 -9.81 -0.62 44.05
C SER A 269 -10.47 -0.55 42.67
N PHE A 270 -10.24 0.52 41.91
CA PHE A 270 -10.85 0.72 40.59
C PHE A 270 -10.15 -0.03 39.48
N VAL A 271 -8.83 -0.15 39.56
CA VAL A 271 -8.02 -0.81 38.52
C VAL A 271 -7.07 -1.83 39.11
N GLN A 272 -6.65 -2.80 38.30
CA GLN A 272 -5.64 -3.77 38.64
C GLN A 272 -4.66 -3.90 37.46
N LEU A 273 -3.39 -3.64 37.72
CA LEU A 273 -2.33 -3.86 36.74
C LEU A 273 -2.15 -5.36 36.50
N SER A 274 -1.76 -5.74 35.28
CA SER A 274 -1.41 -7.14 34.97
C SER A 274 -0.11 -7.56 35.66
N ASP A 275 0.09 -8.88 35.80
CA ASP A 275 1.31 -9.43 36.42
C ASP A 275 2.58 -9.06 35.64
N ALA A 276 2.49 -8.96 34.31
CA ALA A 276 3.60 -8.61 33.43
C ALA A 276 4.18 -7.21 33.71
N TYR A 277 3.38 -6.30 34.26
CA TYR A 277 3.79 -4.92 34.54
C TYR A 277 3.75 -4.57 36.03
N SER A 278 3.76 -5.58 36.90
CA SER A 278 3.78 -5.41 38.35
C SER A 278 4.87 -6.24 39.00
N THR A 279 5.26 -5.90 40.23
CA THR A 279 6.16 -6.75 41.02
C THR A 279 5.48 -7.21 42.31
N GLY A 280 5.99 -8.30 42.89
CA GLY A 280 5.58 -8.81 44.19
C GLY A 280 6.57 -8.40 45.30
N SER A 281 6.11 -8.41 46.54
CA SER A 281 7.01 -8.34 47.70
C SER A 281 7.61 -9.71 48.01
N SER A 282 8.91 -9.76 48.31
CA SER A 282 9.57 -10.98 48.77
C SER A 282 9.11 -11.45 50.16
N LEU A 283 8.47 -10.58 50.95
CA LEU A 283 7.98 -10.88 52.31
C LEU A 283 6.45 -10.93 52.42
N MET A 284 5.73 -10.13 51.61
CA MET A 284 4.28 -9.99 51.69
C MET A 284 3.59 -10.55 50.43
N PRO A 285 3.15 -11.82 50.43
CA PRO A 285 2.68 -12.51 49.22
C PRO A 285 1.40 -11.91 48.61
N GLN A 286 0.60 -11.18 49.39
CA GLN A 286 -0.60 -10.48 48.94
C GLN A 286 -0.34 -9.12 48.29
N LYS A 287 0.91 -8.62 48.32
CA LYS A 287 1.24 -7.25 47.91
C LYS A 287 1.73 -7.23 46.46
N LYS A 288 0.95 -6.60 45.58
CA LYS A 288 1.29 -6.30 44.18
C LYS A 288 1.63 -4.81 44.06
N ASN A 289 2.85 -4.48 43.63
CA ASN A 289 3.31 -3.10 43.54
C ASN A 289 3.24 -2.59 42.09
N PRO A 290 2.80 -1.33 41.87
CA PRO A 290 2.73 -0.72 40.54
C PRO A 290 4.09 -0.14 40.10
N ASP A 291 5.17 -0.91 40.24
CA ASP A 291 6.55 -0.43 40.00
C ASP A 291 6.74 0.17 38.60
N SER A 292 6.05 -0.37 37.59
CA SER A 292 6.06 0.19 36.23
C SER A 292 5.64 1.66 36.20
N LEU A 293 4.53 1.99 36.87
CA LEU A 293 4.01 3.35 36.98
C LEU A 293 4.89 4.23 37.87
N GLU A 294 5.41 3.69 38.97
CA GLU A 294 6.35 4.42 39.85
C GLU A 294 7.64 4.78 39.11
N LEU A 295 8.14 3.86 38.26
CA LEU A 295 9.30 4.09 37.42
C LEU A 295 9.01 5.15 36.35
N ILE A 296 7.85 5.10 35.66
CA ILE A 296 7.43 6.15 34.72
C ILE A 296 7.45 7.52 35.40
N ARG A 297 6.81 7.63 36.58
CA ARG A 297 6.78 8.86 37.38
C ARG A 297 8.17 9.33 37.77
N SER A 298 9.04 8.45 38.24
CA SER A 298 10.41 8.82 38.66
C SER A 298 11.30 9.27 37.50
N LYS A 299 11.16 8.65 36.32
CA LYS A 299 12.00 8.95 35.14
C LYS A 299 11.73 10.33 34.57
N ALA A 300 10.55 10.91 34.82
CA ALA A 300 10.24 12.29 34.44
C ALA A 300 11.26 13.29 35.00
N GLY A 301 11.69 13.13 36.26
CA GLY A 301 12.69 14.00 36.88
C GLY A 301 14.07 13.88 36.23
N ARG A 302 14.46 12.66 35.82
CA ARG A 302 15.75 12.41 35.14
C ARG A 302 15.78 13.04 33.75
N VAL A 303 14.71 12.87 32.97
CA VAL A 303 14.57 13.48 31.63
C VAL A 303 14.61 15.01 31.72
N PHE A 304 13.86 15.60 32.66
CA PHE A 304 13.91 17.04 32.90
C PHE A 304 15.31 17.54 33.29
N GLY A 305 16.02 16.78 34.14
CA GLY A 305 17.39 17.10 34.54
C GLY A 305 18.35 17.22 33.35
N ARG A 306 18.22 16.34 32.35
CA ARG A 306 19.00 16.42 31.09
C ARG A 306 18.68 17.67 30.29
N CYS A 307 17.39 18.03 30.18
CA CYS A 307 16.97 19.26 29.53
C CYS A 307 17.55 20.51 30.22
N ALA A 308 17.44 20.58 31.54
CA ALA A 308 17.95 21.71 32.32
C ALA A 308 19.48 21.83 32.23
N GLY A 309 20.18 20.70 32.30
CA GLY A 309 21.64 20.64 32.15
C GLY A 309 22.10 21.20 30.81
N LEU A 310 21.53 20.73 29.70
CA LEU A 310 21.90 21.19 28.36
C LEU A 310 21.66 22.70 28.17
N LEU A 311 20.51 23.22 28.62
CA LEU A 311 20.22 24.65 28.53
C LEU A 311 21.27 25.51 29.27
N MET A 312 21.76 25.02 30.41
CA MET A 312 22.82 25.72 31.16
C MET A 312 24.18 25.63 30.45
N THR A 313 24.48 24.52 29.77
CA THR A 313 25.65 24.41 28.88
C THR A 313 25.57 25.44 27.76
N LEU A 314 24.45 25.51 27.03
CA LEU A 314 24.29 26.41 25.87
C LEU A 314 24.38 27.89 26.23
N LYS A 315 23.85 28.30 27.39
CA LYS A 315 23.85 29.71 27.85
C LYS A 315 25.24 30.34 27.93
N GLY A 316 26.29 29.53 28.12
CA GLY A 316 27.66 29.99 28.36
C GLY A 316 28.57 30.01 27.14
N LEU A 317 28.13 29.52 25.98
CA LEU A 317 29.02 29.26 24.85
C LEU A 317 29.38 30.53 24.04
N PRO A 318 30.65 30.70 23.65
CA PRO A 318 31.02 31.67 22.62
C PRO A 318 30.59 31.18 21.23
N SER A 319 30.67 32.04 20.20
CA SER A 319 30.25 31.68 18.83
C SER A 319 30.99 30.44 18.29
N THR A 320 30.34 29.71 17.38
CA THR A 320 30.86 28.50 16.70
C THR A 320 31.05 27.29 17.62
N TYR A 321 31.62 26.21 17.08
CA TYR A 321 31.82 24.97 17.81
C TYR A 321 32.78 25.11 19.00
N ASN A 322 32.34 24.63 20.16
CA ASN A 322 33.14 24.49 21.38
C ASN A 322 32.98 23.05 21.91
N LYS A 323 34.01 22.50 22.56
CA LYS A 323 34.01 21.08 23.00
C LYS A 323 32.94 20.81 24.06
N ASP A 324 32.47 21.83 24.78
CA ASP A 324 31.29 21.81 25.67
C ASP A 324 30.05 21.21 24.98
N LEU A 325 29.93 21.35 23.66
CA LEU A 325 28.84 20.77 22.87
C LEU A 325 28.88 19.24 22.83
N GLN A 326 29.87 18.56 23.39
CA GLN A 326 29.87 17.10 23.52
C GLN A 326 28.89 16.59 24.58
N GLU A 327 28.43 17.47 25.50
CA GLU A 327 27.41 17.15 26.50
C GLU A 327 26.01 16.90 25.89
N ASP A 328 25.82 17.12 24.59
CA ASP A 328 24.55 16.92 23.88
C ASP A 328 24.16 15.44 23.73
N LYS A 329 25.10 14.59 23.30
CA LYS A 329 24.85 13.21 22.86
C LYS A 329 24.41 12.32 23.99
N GLU A 330 25.10 12.32 25.12
CA GLU A 330 24.72 11.50 26.27
C GLU A 330 23.31 11.86 26.76
N ALA A 331 22.96 13.16 26.77
CA ALA A 331 21.63 13.61 27.12
C ALA A 331 20.57 13.10 26.13
N VAL A 332 20.83 13.21 24.83
CA VAL A 332 19.91 12.74 23.78
C VAL A 332 19.73 11.23 23.80
N PHE A 333 20.83 10.47 23.84
CA PHE A 333 20.79 9.01 23.81
C PHE A 333 20.04 8.45 25.02
N GLU A 334 20.40 8.91 26.23
CA GLU A 334 19.73 8.47 27.46
C GLU A 334 18.24 8.79 27.46
N VAL A 335 17.86 9.99 26.99
CA VAL A 335 16.46 10.40 26.94
C VAL A 335 15.70 9.63 25.87
N SER A 336 16.30 9.38 24.70
CA SER A 336 15.70 8.55 23.65
C SER A 336 15.41 7.14 24.16
N ASP A 337 16.39 6.49 24.80
CA ASP A 337 16.24 5.15 25.37
C ASP A 337 15.16 5.11 26.45
N THR A 338 15.17 6.12 27.34
CA THR A 338 14.17 6.24 28.40
C THR A 338 12.77 6.43 27.83
N MET A 339 12.60 7.30 26.84
CA MET A 339 11.32 7.53 26.18
C MET A 339 10.83 6.27 25.46
N GLY A 340 11.70 5.59 24.72
CA GLY A 340 11.37 4.36 24.01
C GLY A 340 10.88 3.27 24.97
N ALA A 341 11.55 3.07 26.10
CA ALA A 341 11.14 2.11 27.11
C ALA A 341 9.84 2.52 27.81
N VAL A 342 9.72 3.79 28.21
CA VAL A 342 8.54 4.30 28.92
C VAL A 342 7.27 4.21 28.06
N LEU A 343 7.34 4.58 26.78
CA LEU A 343 6.19 4.51 25.88
C LEU A 343 5.70 3.07 25.71
N GLN A 344 6.62 2.12 25.50
CA GLN A 344 6.27 0.69 25.39
C GLN A 344 5.67 0.14 26.70
N VAL A 345 6.25 0.47 27.86
CA VAL A 345 5.71 0.05 29.16
C VAL A 345 4.33 0.67 29.40
N ALA A 346 4.14 1.95 29.09
CA ALA A 346 2.85 2.62 29.22
C ALA A 346 1.79 1.97 28.32
N THR A 347 2.13 1.65 27.06
CA THR A 347 1.25 0.92 26.14
C THR A 347 0.85 -0.44 26.70
N GLY A 348 1.82 -1.19 27.22
CA GLY A 348 1.58 -2.48 27.86
C GLY A 348 0.69 -2.41 29.11
N VAL A 349 0.92 -1.41 29.96
CA VAL A 349 0.09 -1.17 31.14
C VAL A 349 -1.34 -0.86 30.72
N ILE A 350 -1.57 0.09 29.80
CA ILE A 350 -2.92 0.50 29.38
C ILE A 350 -3.64 -0.63 28.65
N SER A 351 -2.98 -1.33 27.71
CA SER A 351 -3.60 -2.42 26.95
C SER A 351 -4.06 -3.57 27.84
N THR A 352 -3.30 -3.89 28.89
CA THR A 352 -3.57 -5.02 29.80
C THR A 352 -4.26 -4.64 31.11
N LEU A 353 -4.53 -3.35 31.35
CA LEU A 353 -5.13 -2.86 32.59
C LEU A 353 -6.51 -3.50 32.80
N GLN A 354 -6.76 -4.09 33.96
CA GLN A 354 -8.07 -4.58 34.33
C GLN A 354 -8.82 -3.51 35.10
N ILE A 355 -10.09 -3.30 34.76
CA ILE A 355 -10.97 -2.36 35.46
C ILE A 355 -12.00 -3.13 36.29
N HIS A 356 -12.31 -2.61 37.47
CA HIS A 356 -13.33 -3.15 38.37
C HIS A 356 -14.57 -2.27 38.30
N ARG A 357 -15.40 -2.52 37.27
CA ARG A 357 -16.61 -1.75 36.99
C ARG A 357 -17.52 -1.64 38.21
N GLU A 358 -17.71 -2.73 38.95
CA GLU A 358 -18.57 -2.75 40.14
C GLU A 358 -18.07 -1.77 41.21
N ASN A 359 -16.75 -1.72 41.45
CA ASN A 359 -16.16 -0.84 42.45
C ASN A 359 -16.26 0.64 42.03
N MET A 360 -16.06 0.93 40.74
CA MET A 360 -16.24 2.29 40.20
C MET A 360 -17.68 2.78 40.39
N VAL A 361 -18.67 1.92 40.10
CA VAL A 361 -20.10 2.26 40.28
C VAL A 361 -20.45 2.39 41.77
N GLN A 362 -19.94 1.52 42.64
CA GLN A 362 -20.16 1.61 44.09
C GLN A 362 -19.56 2.87 44.72
N ALA A 363 -18.52 3.43 44.10
CA ALA A 363 -17.91 4.68 44.55
C ALA A 363 -18.71 5.94 44.17
N LEU A 364 -19.76 5.83 43.34
CA LEU A 364 -20.68 6.94 43.08
C LEU A 364 -21.56 7.20 44.31
N SER A 365 -21.63 8.45 44.76
CA SER A 365 -22.46 8.85 45.90
C SER A 365 -23.50 9.91 45.51
N PRO A 366 -24.69 9.93 46.13
CA PRO A 366 -25.75 10.89 45.82
C PRO A 366 -25.33 12.36 45.91
N ASP A 367 -24.35 12.68 46.77
CA ASP A 367 -23.83 14.05 46.93
C ASP A 367 -23.16 14.58 45.65
N MET A 368 -22.67 13.67 44.78
CA MET A 368 -22.11 14.02 43.47
C MET A 368 -23.16 14.64 42.53
N LEU A 369 -24.44 14.43 42.82
CA LEU A 369 -25.59 14.93 42.06
C LEU A 369 -26.16 16.22 42.65
N ALA A 370 -25.48 16.85 43.62
CA ALA A 370 -25.90 18.15 44.16
C ALA A 370 -25.92 19.24 43.08
N THR A 371 -24.97 19.23 42.14
CA THR A 371 -24.99 20.16 41.01
C THR A 371 -26.16 19.87 40.06
N ASP A 372 -26.49 18.60 39.84
CA ASP A 372 -27.62 18.17 39.04
C ASP A 372 -28.95 18.62 39.65
N LEU A 373 -29.06 18.59 40.98
CA LEU A 373 -30.20 19.15 41.73
C LEU A 373 -30.32 20.66 41.52
N ALA A 374 -29.20 21.39 41.45
CA ALA A 374 -29.20 22.80 41.09
C ALA A 374 -29.61 22.99 39.61
N TYR A 375 -29.10 22.19 38.67
CA TYR A 375 -29.48 22.25 37.26
C TYR A 375 -30.97 21.95 37.04
N TYR A 376 -31.55 21.04 37.81
CA TYR A 376 -32.98 20.78 37.83
C TYR A 376 -33.77 22.07 38.13
N LEU A 377 -33.39 22.81 39.18
CA LEU A 377 -34.04 24.08 39.52
C LEU A 377 -33.81 25.16 38.46
N VAL A 378 -32.62 25.19 37.84
CA VAL A 378 -32.33 26.11 36.72
C VAL A 378 -33.25 25.84 35.54
N ARG A 379 -33.48 24.57 35.18
CA ARG A 379 -34.42 24.18 34.12
C ARG A 379 -35.87 24.57 34.44
N LYS A 380 -36.20 24.78 35.71
CA LYS A 380 -37.50 25.30 36.20
C LYS A 380 -37.54 26.84 36.29
N GLY A 381 -36.51 27.54 35.81
CA GLY A 381 -36.46 29.00 35.73
C GLY A 381 -35.73 29.71 36.89
N MET A 382 -35.14 28.97 37.82
CA MET A 382 -34.37 29.57 38.93
C MET A 382 -32.97 30.01 38.47
N PRO A 383 -32.50 31.24 38.78
CA PRO A 383 -31.11 31.63 38.51
C PRO A 383 -30.10 30.72 39.22
N PHE A 384 -28.99 30.35 38.56
CA PHE A 384 -28.04 29.35 39.06
C PHE A 384 -27.53 29.64 40.48
N ARG A 385 -27.24 30.90 40.84
CA ARG A 385 -26.78 31.23 42.20
C ARG A 385 -27.84 30.86 43.27
N GLN A 386 -29.12 31.07 42.98
CA GLN A 386 -30.22 30.69 43.88
C GLN A 386 -30.42 29.17 43.88
N ALA A 387 -30.31 28.52 42.71
CA ALA A 387 -30.41 27.06 42.59
C ALA A 387 -29.28 26.33 43.32
N HIS A 388 -28.06 26.85 43.24
CA HIS A 388 -26.90 26.37 43.99
C HIS A 388 -27.10 26.54 45.50
N GLU A 389 -27.61 27.70 45.96
CA GLU A 389 -27.94 27.90 47.37
C GLU A 389 -29.03 26.92 47.84
N ALA A 390 -30.07 26.70 47.05
CA ALA A 390 -31.13 25.73 47.35
C ALA A 390 -30.59 24.29 47.40
N SER A 391 -29.73 23.90 46.44
CA SER A 391 -29.06 22.60 46.48
C SER A 391 -28.16 22.47 47.71
N GLY A 392 -27.39 23.51 48.05
CA GLY A 392 -26.59 23.55 49.27
C GLY A 392 -27.41 23.41 50.56
N LYS A 393 -28.61 24.01 50.61
CA LYS A 393 -29.57 23.80 51.71
C LYS A 393 -30.07 22.36 51.77
N ALA A 394 -30.25 21.70 50.62
CA ALA A 394 -30.64 20.29 50.56
C ALA A 394 -29.52 19.39 51.08
N VAL A 395 -28.28 19.62 50.66
CA VAL A 395 -27.10 18.93 51.19
C VAL A 395 -27.00 19.12 52.71
N PHE A 396 -27.07 20.36 53.20
CA PHE A 396 -27.05 20.66 54.63
C PHE A 396 -28.18 19.96 55.41
N MET A 397 -29.38 19.88 54.83
CA MET A 397 -30.51 19.18 55.44
C MET A 397 -30.28 17.66 55.51
N ALA A 398 -29.73 17.06 54.45
CA ALA A 398 -29.38 15.64 54.41
C ALA A 398 -28.32 15.31 55.48
N GLU A 399 -27.25 16.11 55.55
CA GLU A 399 -26.19 15.98 56.56
C GLU A 399 -26.73 16.11 57.99
N THR A 400 -27.57 17.12 58.25
CA THR A 400 -28.19 17.35 59.57
C THR A 400 -29.05 16.16 60.02
N LYS A 401 -29.66 15.44 59.08
CA LYS A 401 -30.49 14.25 59.34
C LYS A 401 -29.70 12.94 59.33
N GLY A 402 -28.44 12.96 58.92
CA GLY A 402 -27.63 11.75 58.76
C GLY A 402 -28.15 10.82 57.66
N VAL A 403 -28.79 11.35 56.62
CA VAL A 403 -29.32 10.59 55.47
C VAL A 403 -28.60 11.01 54.18
N ALA A 404 -28.63 10.18 53.15
CA ALA A 404 -28.05 10.54 51.85
C ALA A 404 -28.94 11.58 51.13
N LEU A 405 -28.36 12.38 50.24
CA LEU A 405 -29.08 13.46 49.54
C LEU A 405 -30.34 12.97 48.79
N ASN A 406 -30.30 11.76 48.22
CA ASN A 406 -31.43 11.13 47.52
C ASN A 406 -32.51 10.53 48.44
N GLN A 407 -32.29 10.53 49.77
CA GLN A 407 -33.25 10.05 50.76
C GLN A 407 -34.14 11.18 51.32
N LEU A 408 -33.88 12.45 50.95
CA LEU A 408 -34.79 13.55 51.24
C LEU A 408 -36.10 13.34 50.48
N SER A 409 -37.22 13.40 51.19
CA SER A 409 -38.56 13.34 50.61
C SER A 409 -38.85 14.61 49.79
N LEU A 410 -39.77 14.48 48.83
CA LEU A 410 -40.24 15.63 48.04
C LEU A 410 -40.77 16.76 48.93
N GLN A 411 -41.49 16.42 50.00
CA GLN A 411 -42.04 17.41 50.95
C GLN A 411 -40.93 18.21 51.62
N GLU A 412 -39.82 17.57 51.98
CA GLU A 412 -38.66 18.22 52.59
C GLU A 412 -37.93 19.12 51.58
N LEU A 413 -37.71 18.65 50.35
CA LEU A 413 -37.16 19.48 49.28
C LEU A 413 -38.04 20.70 48.99
N GLN A 414 -39.37 20.54 49.02
CA GLN A 414 -40.32 21.64 48.83
C GLN A 414 -40.26 22.72 49.92
N THR A 415 -39.77 22.40 51.13
CA THR A 415 -39.50 23.42 52.15
C THR A 415 -38.34 24.36 51.77
N ILE A 416 -37.45 23.91 50.88
CA ILE A 416 -36.33 24.69 50.37
C ILE A 416 -36.76 25.50 49.14
N SER A 417 -37.50 24.89 48.22
CA SER A 417 -38.02 25.54 47.02
C SER A 417 -39.30 24.87 46.52
N HIS A 418 -40.33 25.67 46.26
CA HIS A 418 -41.60 25.21 45.68
C HIS A 418 -41.46 24.65 44.25
N LEU A 419 -40.32 24.86 43.59
CA LEU A 419 -40.05 24.35 42.24
C LEU A 419 -39.67 22.86 42.20
N PHE A 420 -39.42 22.22 43.36
CA PHE A 420 -39.24 20.77 43.42
C PHE A 420 -40.59 20.05 43.23
N SER A 421 -40.68 19.23 42.19
CA SER A 421 -41.81 18.34 41.90
C SER A 421 -41.38 16.86 41.85
N GLY A 422 -42.32 15.93 41.67
CA GLY A 422 -42.03 14.49 41.74
C GLY A 422 -40.99 13.97 40.74
N ASP A 423 -40.79 14.69 39.63
CA ASP A 423 -39.73 14.45 38.64
C ASP A 423 -38.31 14.71 39.17
N VAL A 424 -38.13 15.33 40.36
CA VAL A 424 -36.82 15.48 41.01
C VAL A 424 -36.16 14.12 41.28
N SER A 425 -36.93 13.03 41.38
CA SER A 425 -36.37 11.68 41.54
C SER A 425 -35.49 11.24 40.37
N GLN A 426 -35.66 11.84 39.18
CA GLN A 426 -34.83 11.57 38.00
C GLN A 426 -33.40 12.11 38.16
N VAL A 427 -33.18 13.07 39.05
CA VAL A 427 -31.83 13.61 39.34
C VAL A 427 -30.92 12.53 39.91
N TRP A 428 -31.48 11.53 40.59
CA TRP A 428 -30.73 10.49 41.31
C TRP A 428 -30.19 9.35 40.41
N ASP A 429 -30.31 9.48 39.09
CA ASP A 429 -29.78 8.55 38.11
C ASP A 429 -28.42 9.04 37.56
N TYR A 430 -27.35 8.31 37.88
CA TYR A 430 -25.99 8.67 37.43
C TYR A 430 -25.82 8.58 35.91
N GLY A 431 -26.56 7.69 35.24
CA GLY A 431 -26.57 7.57 33.78
C GLY A 431 -27.17 8.82 33.13
N HIS A 432 -28.33 9.27 33.63
CA HIS A 432 -28.93 10.53 33.21
C HIS A 432 -28.00 11.72 33.50
N SER A 433 -27.33 11.71 34.65
CA SER A 433 -26.36 12.72 35.01
C SER A 433 -25.24 12.85 33.97
N VAL A 434 -24.58 11.75 33.60
CA VAL A 434 -23.49 11.81 32.60
C VAL A 434 -23.97 12.18 31.21
N GLU A 435 -25.18 11.77 30.80
CA GLU A 435 -25.70 12.05 29.46
C GLU A 435 -26.06 13.52 29.24
N GLN A 436 -26.36 14.27 30.29
CA GLN A 436 -26.69 15.69 30.10
C GLN A 436 -25.47 16.55 29.73
N TYR A 437 -24.24 16.07 29.97
CA TYR A 437 -22.99 16.76 29.65
C TYR A 437 -22.57 16.52 28.19
N ALA A 438 -23.48 16.82 27.25
CA ALA A 438 -23.35 16.55 25.82
C ALA A 438 -22.65 17.65 25.00
N ALA A 439 -22.14 18.70 25.63
CA ALA A 439 -21.26 19.65 24.97
C ALA A 439 -20.01 18.93 24.42
N LEU A 440 -19.48 19.38 23.28
CA LEU A 440 -18.30 18.77 22.68
C LEU A 440 -17.12 18.77 23.66
N GLY A 441 -16.48 17.61 23.81
CA GLY A 441 -15.44 17.40 24.82
C GLY A 441 -15.97 17.08 26.23
N GLY A 442 -17.29 16.95 26.42
CA GLY A 442 -17.92 16.48 27.65
C GLY A 442 -17.98 14.95 27.76
N THR A 443 -18.61 14.47 28.83
CA THR A 443 -18.65 13.05 29.21
C THR A 443 -19.88 12.28 28.71
N ALA A 444 -20.85 12.92 28.04
CA ALA A 444 -21.97 12.20 27.43
C ALA A 444 -21.47 11.21 26.37
N ARG A 445 -22.26 10.17 26.09
CA ARG A 445 -21.83 9.14 25.12
C ARG A 445 -21.57 9.74 23.74
N SER A 446 -22.48 10.59 23.28
CA SER A 446 -22.34 11.31 22.00
C SER A 446 -21.06 12.14 21.92
N SER A 447 -20.62 12.74 23.04
CA SER A 447 -19.40 13.54 23.08
C SER A 447 -18.13 12.68 23.18
N VAL A 448 -18.19 11.54 23.86
CA VAL A 448 -17.10 10.54 23.86
C VAL A 448 -16.92 9.96 22.46
N ASP A 449 -18.01 9.56 21.80
CA ASP A 449 -17.98 9.05 20.43
C ASP A 449 -17.42 10.12 19.47
N TRP A 450 -17.80 11.40 19.66
CA TRP A 450 -17.20 12.50 18.92
C TRP A 450 -15.69 12.62 19.17
N GLN A 451 -15.23 12.56 20.43
CA GLN A 451 -13.80 12.60 20.77
C GLN A 451 -13.02 11.45 20.12
N ILE A 452 -13.57 10.22 20.14
CA ILE A 452 -12.99 9.05 19.48
C ILE A 452 -12.89 9.31 17.96
N SER A 453 -13.94 9.83 17.32
CA SER A 453 -13.91 10.13 15.88
C SER A 453 -12.84 11.15 15.47
N GLN A 454 -12.39 12.02 16.40
CA GLN A 454 -11.32 12.99 16.10
C GLN A 454 -9.94 12.33 15.90
N SER A 455 -9.75 11.05 16.26
CA SER A 455 -8.52 10.31 15.90
C SER A 455 -8.42 10.00 14.40
N GLY A 456 -9.47 10.30 13.63
CA GLY A 456 -9.52 10.19 12.17
C GLY A 456 -10.70 9.32 11.70
N PRO A 457 -11.31 9.63 10.55
CA PRO A 457 -12.39 8.80 10.01
C PRO A 457 -11.82 7.48 9.49
N THR A 458 -12.20 6.37 10.11
CA THR A 458 -12.15 5.06 9.48
C THR A 458 -13.52 4.79 8.87
N LEU A 459 -13.53 4.22 7.67
CA LEU A 459 -14.74 3.78 6.99
C LEU A 459 -14.57 2.31 6.68
N ASP A 460 -15.63 1.52 6.90
CA ASP A 460 -15.65 0.15 6.39
C ASP A 460 -15.57 0.19 4.86
N MET A 461 -14.59 -0.53 4.30
CA MET A 461 -14.38 -0.60 2.86
C MET A 461 -14.27 -2.07 2.42
N PRO A 462 -15.15 -2.54 1.52
CA PRO A 462 -15.10 -3.92 1.05
C PRO A 462 -13.84 -4.17 0.21
N VAL A 463 -13.28 -5.38 0.35
CA VAL A 463 -12.18 -5.89 -0.47
C VAL A 463 -12.59 -7.29 -0.95
N PRO A 464 -12.62 -7.58 -2.26
CA PRO A 464 -12.24 -6.71 -3.38
C PRO A 464 -13.29 -5.65 -3.75
N SER A 465 -12.87 -4.38 -3.92
CA SER A 465 -13.71 -3.28 -4.44
C SER A 465 -12.86 -2.07 -4.80
N SER A 466 -13.32 -1.26 -5.75
CA SER A 466 -12.90 0.15 -5.83
C SER A 466 -13.59 0.94 -4.72
N PHE A 467 -12.93 1.95 -4.14
CA PHE A 467 -13.53 2.75 -3.06
C PHE A 467 -14.50 3.83 -3.58
N ASN A 468 -14.37 4.20 -4.86
CA ASN A 468 -14.93 5.44 -5.41
C ASN A 468 -16.46 5.53 -5.33
N ASP A 469 -17.18 4.41 -5.54
CA ASP A 469 -18.64 4.37 -5.65
C ASP A 469 -19.31 3.61 -4.48
N VAL A 470 -18.56 3.29 -3.41
CA VAL A 470 -19.09 2.59 -2.22
C VAL A 470 -19.86 3.56 -1.31
N GLY A 471 -19.26 4.72 -1.05
CA GLY A 471 -19.83 5.77 -0.18
C GLY A 471 -20.70 6.77 -0.93
N GLN A 472 -21.21 7.77 -0.20
CA GLN A 472 -21.97 8.91 -0.76
C GLN A 472 -21.14 10.20 -0.83
N ASP A 473 -19.83 10.11 -0.54
CA ASP A 473 -18.92 11.24 -0.53
C ASP A 473 -18.33 11.51 -1.93
N GLY A 474 -18.74 12.62 -2.54
CA GLY A 474 -18.22 13.07 -3.83
C GLY A 474 -16.73 13.42 -3.80
N GLN A 475 -16.18 13.81 -2.65
CA GLN A 475 -14.74 14.06 -2.50
C GLN A 475 -13.96 12.76 -2.54
N LEU A 476 -14.44 11.71 -1.86
CA LEU A 476 -13.83 10.38 -1.94
C LEU A 476 -13.90 9.82 -3.36
N ARG A 477 -15.03 9.96 -4.06
CA ARG A 477 -15.17 9.48 -5.45
C ARG A 477 -14.13 10.09 -6.39
N GLY A 478 -13.90 11.40 -6.27
CA GLY A 478 -12.92 12.15 -7.06
C GLY A 478 -11.54 12.31 -6.41
N PHE A 479 -11.26 11.55 -5.35
CA PHE A 479 -10.03 11.71 -4.57
C PHE A 479 -8.79 11.31 -5.39
N VAL A 480 -7.71 12.09 -5.22
CA VAL A 480 -6.39 11.81 -5.79
C VAL A 480 -5.36 11.91 -4.67
N GLY A 481 -4.66 10.82 -4.39
CA GLY A 481 -3.65 10.74 -3.34
C GLY A 481 -3.62 9.37 -2.65
N TRP A 482 -3.19 9.36 -1.39
CA TRP A 482 -3.06 8.14 -0.60
C TRP A 482 -4.34 7.78 0.16
N VAL A 483 -4.81 6.55 -0.01
CA VAL A 483 -5.82 5.90 0.85
C VAL A 483 -5.17 4.77 1.65
N TRP A 484 -5.73 4.44 2.82
CA TRP A 484 -5.19 3.44 3.73
C TRP A 484 -6.25 2.39 4.04
N TYR A 485 -5.89 1.12 3.84
CA TYR A 485 -6.65 -0.04 4.27
C TYR A 485 -5.95 -0.66 5.47
N GLU A 486 -6.71 -1.14 6.45
CA GLU A 486 -6.17 -1.90 7.57
C GLU A 486 -7.09 -3.04 7.96
N ARG A 487 -6.51 -4.20 8.27
CA ARG A 487 -7.23 -5.35 8.78
C ARG A 487 -6.37 -6.15 9.75
N GLU A 488 -6.97 -6.61 10.83
CA GLU A 488 -6.37 -7.64 11.70
C GLU A 488 -6.81 -9.04 11.26
N ALA A 489 -5.85 -9.96 11.23
CA ALA A 489 -6.06 -11.36 10.90
C ALA A 489 -5.53 -12.25 12.03
N MET A 490 -6.37 -13.15 12.53
CA MET A 490 -5.94 -14.20 13.45
C MET A 490 -5.25 -15.31 12.67
N LEU A 491 -4.01 -15.66 13.03
CA LEU A 491 -3.26 -16.70 12.34
C LEU A 491 -3.41 -18.05 13.05
N PRO A 492 -3.53 -19.17 12.32
CA PRO A 492 -3.48 -20.49 12.92
C PRO A 492 -2.17 -20.69 13.70
N GLN A 493 -2.25 -21.27 14.90
CA GLN A 493 -1.07 -21.53 15.74
C GLN A 493 0.04 -22.30 15.02
N ARG A 494 -0.33 -23.23 14.12
CA ARG A 494 0.65 -23.96 13.30
C ARG A 494 1.53 -23.03 12.44
N TRP A 495 1.00 -21.92 11.93
CA TRP A 495 1.75 -21.00 11.05
C TRP A 495 2.75 -20.15 11.83
N THR A 496 2.46 -19.88 13.10
CA THR A 496 3.32 -19.06 13.97
C THR A 496 4.34 -19.90 14.75
N GLN A 497 4.07 -21.19 14.99
CA GLN A 497 4.94 -22.07 15.77
C GLN A 497 5.82 -23.02 14.93
N ASP A 498 5.36 -23.47 13.76
CA ASP A 498 6.17 -24.33 12.89
C ASP A 498 7.03 -23.47 11.95
N LEU A 499 8.33 -23.37 12.28
CA LEU A 499 9.32 -22.63 11.49
C LEU A 499 9.57 -23.23 10.09
N ASN A 500 9.06 -24.43 9.80
CA ASN A 500 9.10 -25.01 8.45
C ASN A 500 7.94 -24.54 7.56
N THR A 501 6.98 -23.82 8.12
CA THR A 501 5.89 -23.19 7.36
C THR A 501 6.32 -21.79 6.95
N ARG A 502 6.36 -21.54 5.64
CA ARG A 502 6.47 -20.20 5.07
C ARG A 502 5.09 -19.57 4.98
N VAL A 503 4.93 -18.35 5.48
CA VAL A 503 3.68 -17.57 5.45
C VAL A 503 3.85 -16.37 4.52
N VAL A 504 2.97 -16.25 3.55
CA VAL A 504 3.05 -15.24 2.49
C VAL A 504 1.78 -14.40 2.47
N LEU A 505 1.95 -13.09 2.38
CA LEU A 505 0.88 -12.14 2.08
C LEU A 505 0.90 -11.82 0.59
N ARG A 506 -0.19 -12.12 -0.12
CA ARG A 506 -0.35 -11.83 -1.54
C ARG A 506 -1.50 -10.84 -1.76
N ILE A 507 -1.24 -9.84 -2.58
CA ILE A 507 -2.20 -8.82 -3.01
C ILE A 507 -2.44 -9.05 -4.51
N GLY A 508 -3.68 -9.36 -4.90
CA GLY A 508 -4.01 -9.61 -6.30
C GLY A 508 -3.87 -8.39 -7.20
N SER A 509 -4.22 -7.20 -6.70
CA SER A 509 -3.94 -5.91 -7.34
C SER A 509 -4.25 -4.73 -6.41
N ALA A 510 -3.50 -3.64 -6.57
CA ALA A 510 -3.70 -2.37 -5.86
C ALA A 510 -3.40 -1.20 -6.81
N HIS A 511 -4.36 -0.31 -7.05
CA HIS A 511 -4.19 0.76 -8.06
C HIS A 511 -3.89 2.14 -7.45
N TYR A 512 -2.74 2.77 -7.67
CA TYR A 512 -1.64 2.42 -8.60
C TYR A 512 -0.32 2.06 -7.91
N TYR A 513 0.13 2.85 -6.94
CA TYR A 513 1.32 2.55 -6.14
C TYR A 513 0.90 2.07 -4.75
N ALA A 514 1.43 0.94 -4.30
CA ALA A 514 1.08 0.34 -3.02
C ALA A 514 2.28 0.21 -2.08
N ILE A 515 2.04 0.43 -0.79
CA ILE A 515 3.01 0.16 0.28
C ILE A 515 2.32 -0.70 1.33
N VAL A 516 2.99 -1.76 1.78
CA VAL A 516 2.42 -2.76 2.70
C VAL A 516 3.21 -2.82 3.99
N TRP A 517 2.49 -2.82 5.11
CA TRP A 517 3.04 -3.04 6.44
C TRP A 517 2.34 -4.21 7.12
N VAL A 518 3.13 -4.98 7.86
CA VAL A 518 2.66 -6.04 8.76
C VAL A 518 3.15 -5.74 10.17
N ASN A 519 2.23 -5.60 11.11
CA ASN A 519 2.49 -5.17 12.49
C ASN A 519 3.29 -3.85 12.55
N GLY A 520 3.05 -2.94 11.61
CA GLY A 520 3.76 -1.67 11.49
C GLY A 520 5.15 -1.77 10.84
N VAL A 521 5.63 -2.96 10.48
CA VAL A 521 6.89 -3.18 9.77
C VAL A 521 6.63 -3.19 8.27
N HIS A 522 7.40 -2.41 7.52
CA HIS A 522 7.33 -2.37 6.06
C HIS A 522 7.78 -3.70 5.45
N VAL A 523 6.99 -4.27 4.52
CA VAL A 523 7.27 -5.59 3.90
C VAL A 523 7.31 -5.61 2.39
N ALA A 524 6.59 -4.72 1.68
CA ALA A 524 6.59 -4.66 0.23
C ALA A 524 6.11 -3.31 -0.30
N GLU A 525 6.58 -2.96 -1.49
CA GLU A 525 6.07 -1.89 -2.34
C GLU A 525 5.82 -2.45 -3.74
N HIS A 526 4.83 -1.90 -4.45
CA HIS A 526 4.55 -2.28 -5.84
C HIS A 526 4.02 -1.08 -6.62
N GLU A 527 4.47 -0.95 -7.87
CA GLU A 527 4.06 0.09 -8.80
C GLU A 527 3.34 -0.57 -9.99
N GLY A 528 2.01 -0.51 -10.02
CA GLY A 528 1.21 -1.11 -11.08
C GLY A 528 -0.18 -1.51 -10.60
N GLY A 529 -1.22 -1.15 -11.36
CA GLY A 529 -2.61 -1.27 -10.90
C GLY A 529 -3.32 -2.62 -11.07
N HIS A 530 -2.71 -3.54 -11.83
CA HIS A 530 -3.43 -4.68 -12.42
C HIS A 530 -2.70 -6.01 -12.31
N LEU A 531 -1.53 -6.03 -11.66
CA LEU A 531 -0.69 -7.21 -11.53
C LEU A 531 -0.43 -7.51 -10.04
N PRO A 532 -0.26 -8.78 -9.68
CA PRO A 532 -0.14 -9.20 -8.29
C PRO A 532 1.28 -9.02 -7.76
N PHE A 533 1.39 -8.84 -6.45
CA PHE A 533 2.66 -8.82 -5.72
C PHE A 533 2.49 -9.46 -4.34
N GLU A 534 3.60 -9.90 -3.75
CA GLU A 534 3.58 -10.66 -2.50
C GLU A 534 4.83 -10.43 -1.64
N ALA A 535 4.72 -10.75 -0.35
CA ALA A 535 5.80 -10.67 0.61
C ALA A 535 5.81 -11.90 1.53
N ASP A 536 7.00 -12.46 1.76
CA ASP A 536 7.21 -13.45 2.81
C ASP A 536 7.23 -12.74 4.17
N ILE A 537 6.26 -13.06 5.02
CA ILE A 537 6.07 -12.44 6.34
C ILE A 537 6.37 -13.41 7.48
N SER A 538 6.93 -14.59 7.19
CA SER A 538 7.16 -15.67 8.16
C SER A 538 7.92 -15.17 9.39
N LYS A 539 9.03 -14.44 9.17
CA LYS A 539 9.87 -13.90 10.25
C LYS A 539 9.12 -12.94 11.18
N LEU A 540 8.13 -12.20 10.67
CA LEU A 540 7.36 -11.24 11.46
C LEU A 540 6.28 -11.92 12.30
N VAL A 541 5.70 -13.01 11.78
CA VAL A 541 4.59 -13.70 12.45
C VAL A 541 5.06 -14.85 13.35
N GLN A 542 6.31 -15.31 13.22
CA GLN A 542 6.90 -16.40 14.00
C GLN A 542 7.84 -15.95 15.13
N SER A 543 8.08 -14.64 15.29
CA SER A 543 9.06 -14.09 16.25
C SER A 543 8.46 -13.58 17.57
N GLY A 544 7.16 -13.79 17.84
CA GLY A 544 6.51 -13.27 19.05
C GLY A 544 5.29 -14.08 19.52
N PRO A 545 4.74 -13.76 20.70
CA PRO A 545 3.55 -14.43 21.26
C PRO A 545 2.23 -14.01 20.57
N LEU A 546 2.31 -13.42 19.38
CA LEU A 546 1.18 -12.77 18.70
C LEU A 546 0.29 -13.82 18.03
N SER A 547 -0.98 -13.89 18.44
CA SER A 547 -2.03 -14.64 17.74
C SER A 547 -2.68 -13.84 16.60
N PHE A 548 -2.37 -12.55 16.50
CA PHE A 548 -2.94 -11.62 15.53
C PHE A 548 -1.85 -10.93 14.71
N CYS A 549 -2.18 -10.65 13.45
CA CYS A 549 -1.35 -9.96 12.48
C CYS A 549 -2.15 -8.76 11.95
N ARG A 550 -1.65 -7.54 12.16
CA ARG A 550 -2.23 -6.30 11.63
C ARG A 550 -1.60 -6.00 10.27
N ILE A 551 -2.40 -5.98 9.22
CA ILE A 551 -1.97 -5.70 7.84
C ILE A 551 -2.49 -4.31 7.47
N THR A 552 -1.58 -3.40 7.12
CA THR A 552 -1.89 -2.05 6.65
C THR A 552 -1.40 -1.91 5.21
N ILE A 553 -2.24 -1.41 4.30
CA ILE A 553 -1.89 -1.18 2.90
C ILE A 553 -2.24 0.25 2.53
N ALA A 554 -1.25 1.05 2.14
CA ALA A 554 -1.46 2.37 1.57
C ALA A 554 -1.43 2.29 0.05
N ILE A 555 -2.36 2.98 -0.62
CA ILE A 555 -2.49 2.98 -2.08
C ILE A 555 -2.56 4.41 -2.59
N ASN A 556 -1.77 4.75 -3.60
CA ASN A 556 -1.80 6.03 -4.28
C ASN A 556 -2.32 5.88 -5.71
N ASN A 557 -3.39 6.61 -6.05
CA ASN A 557 -4.02 6.56 -7.38
C ASN A 557 -3.59 7.69 -8.33
N THR A 558 -2.57 8.46 -7.96
CA THR A 558 -2.01 9.52 -8.80
C THR A 558 -1.30 8.91 -10.01
N LEU A 559 -1.66 9.36 -11.20
CA LEU A 559 -1.02 8.94 -12.45
C LEU A 559 -0.07 10.03 -12.96
N ALA A 560 1.10 9.60 -13.42
CA ALA A 560 2.17 10.46 -13.92
C ALA A 560 2.53 10.09 -15.38
N PRO A 561 3.35 10.87 -16.09
CA PRO A 561 3.66 10.56 -17.50
C PRO A 561 4.35 9.21 -17.72
N HIS A 562 4.98 8.65 -16.68
CA HIS A 562 5.67 7.35 -16.70
C HIS A 562 4.83 6.17 -16.21
N THR A 563 3.65 6.41 -15.61
CA THR A 563 2.76 5.33 -15.16
C THR A 563 2.07 4.67 -16.36
N LEU A 564 1.51 3.47 -16.16
CA LEU A 564 0.71 2.77 -17.17
C LEU A 564 -0.67 2.41 -16.58
N PRO A 565 -1.74 3.13 -16.95
CA PRO A 565 -1.79 4.20 -17.95
C PRO A 565 -1.13 5.52 -17.47
N PRO A 566 -0.66 6.38 -18.38
CA PRO A 566 -0.07 7.66 -18.02
C PRO A 566 -1.14 8.72 -17.71
N GLY A 567 -0.76 9.68 -16.88
CA GLY A 567 -1.59 10.85 -16.56
C GLY A 567 -0.76 12.08 -16.18
N THR A 568 -1.42 13.20 -15.90
CA THR A 568 -0.73 14.41 -15.42
C THR A 568 -1.58 15.15 -14.38
N ILE A 569 -0.97 15.63 -13.31
CA ILE A 569 -1.63 16.56 -12.39
C ILE A 569 -1.56 17.98 -12.95
N LEU A 570 -2.72 18.60 -13.15
CA LEU A 570 -2.84 19.98 -13.61
C LEU A 570 -3.31 20.87 -12.46
N TYR A 571 -2.42 21.70 -11.94
CA TYR A 571 -2.78 22.76 -11.00
C TYR A 571 -3.42 23.93 -11.74
N ARG A 572 -4.63 24.33 -11.33
CA ARG A 572 -5.30 25.52 -11.87
C ARG A 572 -5.08 26.68 -10.92
N THR A 573 -4.03 27.45 -11.18
CA THR A 573 -3.56 28.52 -10.30
C THR A 573 -4.28 29.85 -10.51
N ASP A 574 -5.16 29.96 -11.51
CA ASP A 574 -5.98 31.15 -11.73
C ASP A 574 -7.08 31.25 -10.68
N THR A 575 -6.77 31.97 -9.60
CA THR A 575 -7.67 32.20 -8.47
C THR A 575 -8.93 32.99 -8.80
N SER A 576 -9.04 33.58 -10.01
CA SER A 576 -10.29 34.20 -10.48
C SER A 576 -11.33 33.17 -10.91
N MET A 577 -10.90 31.95 -11.27
CA MET A 577 -11.75 30.86 -11.74
C MET A 577 -11.77 29.66 -10.80
N TYR A 578 -10.70 29.41 -10.06
CA TYR A 578 -10.51 28.21 -9.25
C TYR A 578 -10.13 28.54 -7.80
N PRO A 579 -10.54 27.73 -6.81
CA PRO A 579 -10.12 27.95 -5.42
C PRO A 579 -8.62 27.68 -5.25
N ASN A 580 -8.03 28.25 -4.19
CA ASN A 580 -6.61 28.05 -3.90
C ASN A 580 -6.28 26.56 -3.70
N GLY A 581 -5.20 26.09 -4.32
CA GLY A 581 -4.77 24.69 -4.28
C GLY A 581 -5.57 23.75 -5.18
N TYR A 582 -6.47 24.24 -6.04
CA TYR A 582 -7.22 23.39 -6.97
C TYR A 582 -6.31 22.69 -7.98
N PHE A 583 -6.46 21.38 -8.08
CA PHE A 583 -5.80 20.55 -9.08
C PHE A 583 -6.74 19.45 -9.58
N VAL A 584 -6.42 18.89 -10.74
CA VAL A 584 -7.12 17.75 -11.32
C VAL A 584 -6.14 16.73 -11.87
N GLN A 585 -6.51 15.46 -11.83
CA GLN A 585 -5.85 14.41 -12.61
C GLN A 585 -6.38 14.47 -14.05
N ASP A 586 -5.48 14.73 -14.98
CA ASP A 586 -5.73 14.69 -16.42
C ASP A 586 -5.32 13.32 -16.96
N THR A 587 -6.20 12.72 -17.76
CA THR A 587 -6.09 11.36 -18.31
C THR A 587 -6.43 11.39 -19.80
N SER A 588 -5.93 10.41 -20.56
CA SER A 588 -6.16 10.32 -22.02
C SER A 588 -6.68 8.95 -22.45
N PHE A 589 -7.32 8.23 -21.52
CA PHE A 589 -7.92 6.93 -21.73
C PHE A 589 -9.41 6.98 -21.40
N ASP A 590 -10.22 6.16 -22.08
CA ASP A 590 -11.68 6.27 -22.05
C ASP A 590 -12.35 5.34 -21.03
N PHE A 591 -11.85 5.28 -19.79
CA PHE A 591 -12.45 4.55 -18.67
C PHE A 591 -12.16 5.28 -17.36
N PHE A 592 -12.98 5.08 -16.33
CA PHE A 592 -12.79 5.77 -15.06
C PHE A 592 -11.55 5.24 -14.31
N ASN A 593 -10.77 6.15 -13.72
CA ASN A 593 -9.58 5.83 -12.92
C ASN A 593 -9.96 5.34 -11.51
N TYR A 594 -10.74 4.25 -11.46
CA TYR A 594 -11.08 3.56 -10.22
C TYR A 594 -9.81 3.15 -9.46
N ALA A 595 -9.86 3.26 -8.13
CA ALA A 595 -8.75 2.90 -7.25
C ALA A 595 -9.22 2.11 -6.02
N GLY A 596 -8.29 1.37 -5.42
CA GLY A 596 -8.53 0.48 -4.28
C GLY A 596 -7.86 -0.88 -4.45
N LEU A 597 -8.27 -1.83 -3.60
CA LEU A 597 -7.87 -3.23 -3.66
C LEU A 597 -8.89 -3.98 -4.52
N HIS A 598 -8.63 -4.07 -5.83
CA HIS A 598 -9.61 -4.58 -6.80
C HIS A 598 -9.71 -6.11 -6.84
N ARG A 599 -8.69 -6.81 -6.35
CA ARG A 599 -8.61 -8.28 -6.33
C ARG A 599 -8.33 -8.81 -4.92
N PRO A 600 -8.51 -10.11 -4.67
CA PRO A 600 -8.35 -10.67 -3.33
C PRO A 600 -6.99 -10.36 -2.69
N VAL A 601 -7.02 -10.08 -1.39
CA VAL A 601 -5.84 -10.07 -0.51
C VAL A 601 -5.88 -11.35 0.30
N VAL A 602 -4.86 -12.19 0.17
CA VAL A 602 -4.85 -13.53 0.75
C VAL A 602 -3.55 -13.80 1.51
N LEU A 603 -3.68 -14.59 2.56
CA LEU A 603 -2.55 -15.23 3.21
C LEU A 603 -2.52 -16.69 2.77
N TYR A 604 -1.37 -17.19 2.35
CA TYR A 604 -1.17 -18.60 2.03
C TYR A 604 0.13 -19.10 2.63
N THR A 605 0.29 -20.42 2.59
CA THR A 605 1.49 -21.08 3.12
C THR A 605 2.08 -22.06 2.14
N THR A 606 3.41 -22.15 2.17
CA THR A 606 4.19 -23.22 1.54
C THR A 606 5.13 -23.80 2.59
N PRO A 607 5.79 -24.94 2.31
CA PRO A 607 7.00 -25.28 3.04
C PRO A 607 8.13 -24.27 2.74
N THR A 608 9.21 -24.28 3.54
CA THR A 608 10.36 -23.36 3.35
C THR A 608 11.17 -23.65 2.09
N THR A 609 11.10 -24.88 1.56
CA THR A 609 11.51 -25.18 0.19
C THR A 609 10.27 -25.48 -0.62
N TYR A 610 10.04 -24.71 -1.68
CA TYR A 610 8.76 -24.69 -2.38
C TYR A 610 8.93 -24.52 -3.89
N ILE A 611 7.88 -24.88 -4.62
CA ILE A 611 7.75 -24.66 -6.06
C ILE A 611 7.45 -23.18 -6.29
N ASP A 612 8.40 -22.46 -6.87
CA ASP A 612 8.36 -21.00 -7.02
C ASP A 612 7.74 -20.58 -8.35
N ASP A 613 8.07 -21.29 -9.43
CA ASP A 613 7.57 -21.01 -10.76
C ASP A 613 7.51 -22.28 -11.60
N ILE A 614 6.53 -22.35 -12.50
CA ILE A 614 6.38 -23.42 -13.50
C ILE A 614 6.17 -22.74 -14.84
N ASP A 615 7.00 -23.04 -15.82
CA ASP A 615 6.87 -22.59 -17.20
C ASP A 615 6.54 -23.79 -18.09
N VAL A 616 5.41 -23.72 -18.77
CA VAL A 616 4.92 -24.75 -19.69
C VAL A 616 4.73 -24.17 -21.08
N THR A 617 5.36 -24.82 -22.07
CA THR A 617 5.05 -24.61 -23.48
C THR A 617 4.66 -25.93 -24.13
N THR A 618 3.72 -25.88 -25.06
CA THR A 618 3.20 -27.07 -25.73
C THR A 618 3.42 -27.03 -27.23
N SER A 619 3.75 -28.19 -27.81
CA SER A 619 3.80 -28.39 -29.26
C SER A 619 3.11 -29.70 -29.65
N VAL A 620 2.93 -29.92 -30.95
CA VAL A 620 2.28 -31.12 -31.47
C VAL A 620 3.14 -31.68 -32.59
N ASP A 621 3.50 -32.96 -32.48
CA ASP A 621 4.16 -33.72 -33.54
C ASP A 621 3.25 -34.87 -33.99
N GLN A 622 2.69 -34.74 -35.19
CA GLN A 622 1.65 -35.63 -35.72
C GLN A 622 0.43 -35.71 -34.78
N ASN A 623 0.24 -36.84 -34.10
CA ASN A 623 -0.85 -37.06 -33.12
C ASN A 623 -0.33 -37.05 -31.67
N THR A 624 0.95 -36.75 -31.45
CA THR A 624 1.57 -36.73 -30.12
C THR A 624 1.67 -35.30 -29.62
N GLY A 625 1.06 -35.01 -28.47
CA GLY A 625 1.24 -33.75 -27.77
C GLY A 625 2.55 -33.75 -27.00
N LEU A 626 3.30 -32.65 -27.09
CA LEU A 626 4.56 -32.46 -26.37
C LEU A 626 4.37 -31.34 -25.35
N VAL A 627 4.62 -31.63 -24.08
CA VAL A 627 4.55 -30.66 -22.98
C VAL A 627 5.95 -30.44 -22.43
N HIS A 628 6.54 -29.30 -22.75
CA HIS A 628 7.83 -28.88 -22.22
C HIS A 628 7.61 -28.16 -20.91
N TYR A 629 8.33 -28.55 -19.85
CA TYR A 629 8.22 -27.92 -18.54
C TYR A 629 9.59 -27.47 -18.04
N GLN A 630 9.60 -26.34 -17.33
CA GLN A 630 10.71 -25.86 -16.54
C GLN A 630 10.18 -25.39 -15.18
N ILE A 631 10.78 -25.85 -14.09
CA ILE A 631 10.31 -25.65 -12.72
C ILE A 631 11.43 -24.97 -11.93
N SER A 632 11.10 -23.84 -11.31
CA SER A 632 11.97 -23.11 -10.37
C SER A 632 11.63 -23.51 -8.94
N ILE A 633 12.66 -23.73 -8.12
CA ILE A 633 12.55 -24.07 -6.70
C ILE A 633 13.33 -23.04 -5.90
N GLN A 634 12.76 -22.58 -4.79
CA GLN A 634 13.43 -21.73 -3.80
C GLN A 634 13.58 -22.50 -2.48
N GLY A 635 14.67 -22.26 -1.73
CA GLY A 635 14.97 -22.91 -0.45
C GLY A 635 16.21 -23.82 -0.52
N SER A 636 16.05 -25.13 -0.32
CA SER A 636 17.13 -26.13 -0.37
C SER A 636 17.61 -26.42 -1.81
N GLU A 637 18.91 -26.62 -1.98
CA GLU A 637 19.51 -27.10 -3.24
C GLU A 637 19.41 -28.63 -3.41
N HIS A 638 19.04 -29.37 -2.35
CA HIS A 638 18.94 -30.83 -2.36
C HIS A 638 17.49 -31.28 -2.31
N PHE A 639 16.93 -31.57 -3.50
CA PHE A 639 15.54 -31.99 -3.66
C PHE A 639 15.35 -33.00 -4.78
N GLN A 640 14.20 -33.67 -4.78
CA GLN A 640 13.72 -34.52 -5.86
C GLN A 640 12.40 -33.97 -6.41
N LEU A 641 12.25 -33.98 -7.73
CA LEU A 641 11.05 -33.56 -8.44
C LEU A 641 10.48 -34.72 -9.25
N GLU A 642 9.20 -34.99 -9.04
CA GLU A 642 8.37 -35.82 -9.91
C GLU A 642 7.31 -34.96 -10.57
N VAL A 643 7.06 -35.22 -11.85
CA VAL A 643 6.08 -34.47 -12.64
C VAL A 643 5.13 -35.46 -13.29
N HIS A 644 3.83 -35.32 -13.03
CA HIS A 644 2.78 -36.17 -13.58
C HIS A 644 1.81 -35.33 -14.39
N LEU A 645 1.59 -35.71 -15.64
CA LEU A 645 0.53 -35.13 -16.44
C LEU A 645 -0.69 -36.06 -16.39
N GLN A 646 -1.81 -35.54 -15.92
CA GLN A 646 -3.07 -36.25 -15.75
C GLN A 646 -4.09 -35.79 -16.79
N ASP A 647 -4.87 -36.72 -17.34
CA ASP A 647 -6.04 -36.42 -18.19
C ASP A 647 -7.25 -35.92 -17.36
N GLU A 648 -8.38 -35.63 -18.03
CA GLU A 648 -9.58 -35.10 -17.35
C GLU A 648 -10.20 -36.11 -16.36
N GLU A 649 -9.96 -37.41 -16.56
CA GLU A 649 -10.39 -38.48 -15.67
C GLU A 649 -9.40 -38.75 -14.51
N GLY A 650 -8.27 -38.03 -14.47
CA GLY A 650 -7.24 -38.17 -13.44
C GLY A 650 -6.23 -39.31 -13.68
N ASN A 651 -6.23 -39.93 -14.87
CA ASN A 651 -5.23 -40.93 -15.23
C ASN A 651 -3.90 -40.26 -15.61
N ILE A 652 -2.79 -40.80 -15.10
CA ILE A 652 -1.45 -40.33 -15.47
C ILE A 652 -1.12 -40.78 -16.89
N VAL A 653 -1.10 -39.85 -17.84
CA VAL A 653 -0.80 -40.09 -19.25
C VAL A 653 0.68 -39.91 -19.59
N ALA A 654 1.42 -39.15 -18.78
CA ALA A 654 2.87 -39.00 -18.90
C ALA A 654 3.54 -38.72 -17.55
N ARG A 655 4.81 -39.10 -17.44
CA ARG A 655 5.65 -38.90 -16.24
C ARG A 655 7.00 -38.31 -16.61
N GLY A 656 7.50 -37.42 -15.76
CA GLY A 656 8.82 -36.83 -15.86
C GLY A 656 9.46 -36.68 -14.47
N THR A 657 10.75 -36.36 -14.47
CA THR A 657 11.52 -36.08 -13.26
C THR A 657 12.43 -34.87 -13.48
N GLY A 658 12.90 -34.26 -12.38
CA GLY A 658 13.81 -33.11 -12.43
C GLY A 658 13.13 -31.78 -12.78
N GLY A 659 13.91 -30.68 -12.72
CA GLY A 659 13.39 -29.32 -12.90
C GLY A 659 13.21 -28.88 -14.36
N ARG A 660 13.60 -29.70 -15.35
CA ARG A 660 13.36 -29.41 -16.77
C ARG A 660 13.16 -30.72 -17.53
N GLY A 661 12.14 -30.77 -18.38
CA GLY A 661 11.88 -31.96 -19.17
C GLY A 661 10.82 -31.75 -20.26
N GLN A 662 10.51 -32.85 -20.94
CA GLN A 662 9.50 -32.90 -21.99
C GLN A 662 8.67 -34.17 -21.81
N LEU A 663 7.36 -34.02 -21.67
CA LEU A 663 6.40 -35.10 -21.60
C LEU A 663 5.80 -35.34 -22.98
N GLN A 664 5.60 -36.61 -23.33
CA GLN A 664 4.95 -37.02 -24.58
C GLN A 664 3.59 -37.63 -24.26
N VAL A 665 2.55 -37.17 -24.96
CA VAL A 665 1.17 -37.63 -24.82
C VAL A 665 0.71 -38.21 -26.15
N PRO A 666 0.80 -39.53 -26.36
CA PRO A 666 0.33 -40.18 -27.57
C PRO A 666 -1.18 -39.99 -27.73
N ASN A 667 -1.63 -39.67 -28.95
CA ASN A 667 -3.04 -39.37 -29.25
C ASN A 667 -3.61 -38.26 -28.35
N ALA A 668 -2.86 -37.16 -28.21
CA ALA A 668 -3.24 -36.07 -27.33
C ALA A 668 -4.59 -35.45 -27.72
N HIS A 669 -5.41 -35.18 -26.70
CA HIS A 669 -6.58 -34.32 -26.84
C HIS A 669 -6.12 -32.87 -26.80
N LEU A 670 -6.17 -32.21 -27.96
CA LEU A 670 -5.74 -30.81 -28.06
C LEU A 670 -6.75 -29.87 -27.42
N TRP A 671 -6.26 -28.78 -26.85
CA TRP A 671 -7.10 -27.66 -26.46
C TRP A 671 -7.58 -26.95 -27.72
N TRP A 672 -8.91 -26.88 -27.89
CA TRP A 672 -9.56 -26.19 -28.99
C TRP A 672 -10.41 -25.04 -28.46
N PRO A 673 -10.43 -23.89 -29.16
CA PRO A 673 -11.38 -22.84 -28.86
C PRO A 673 -12.83 -23.32 -28.94
N TYR A 674 -13.69 -22.64 -28.17
CA TYR A 674 -15.13 -22.77 -28.26
C TYR A 674 -15.58 -22.61 -29.72
N LEU A 675 -16.46 -23.52 -30.16
CA LEU A 675 -16.99 -23.62 -31.54
C LEU A 675 -15.99 -24.11 -32.60
N MET A 676 -14.77 -24.52 -32.25
CA MET A 676 -13.79 -25.05 -33.21
C MET A 676 -13.69 -26.60 -33.20
N HIS A 677 -14.23 -27.26 -32.18
CA HIS A 677 -14.19 -28.71 -32.00
C HIS A 677 -15.39 -29.20 -31.18
N GLU A 678 -15.75 -30.48 -31.29
CA GLU A 678 -16.87 -31.09 -30.52
C GLU A 678 -16.59 -31.14 -29.01
N HIS A 679 -15.32 -31.28 -28.64
CA HIS A 679 -14.80 -31.21 -27.28
C HIS A 679 -13.81 -30.05 -27.19
N PRO A 680 -14.27 -28.81 -27.02
CA PRO A 680 -13.39 -27.66 -26.82
C PRO A 680 -12.77 -27.68 -25.42
N ALA A 681 -11.75 -26.85 -25.22
CA ALA A 681 -11.22 -26.54 -23.89
C ALA A 681 -10.65 -27.72 -23.09
N TYR A 682 -10.16 -28.76 -23.77
CA TYR A 682 -9.58 -29.91 -23.08
C TYR A 682 -8.35 -29.51 -22.25
N LEU A 683 -8.37 -29.82 -20.95
CA LEU A 683 -7.29 -29.49 -20.02
C LEU A 683 -6.73 -30.75 -19.36
N TYR A 684 -5.42 -30.94 -19.50
CA TYR A 684 -4.65 -31.82 -18.65
C TYR A 684 -4.31 -31.11 -17.33
N SER A 685 -3.89 -31.87 -16.32
CA SER A 685 -3.38 -31.35 -15.05
C SER A 685 -1.93 -31.76 -14.86
N LEU A 686 -1.00 -30.79 -14.84
CA LEU A 686 0.41 -31.01 -14.56
C LEU A 686 0.66 -30.90 -13.05
N GLU A 687 0.71 -32.05 -12.38
CA GLU A 687 1.01 -32.15 -10.95
C GLU A 687 2.53 -32.25 -10.75
N VAL A 688 3.10 -31.29 -10.04
CA VAL A 688 4.51 -31.25 -9.64
C VAL A 688 4.61 -31.62 -8.18
N ARG A 689 5.44 -32.64 -7.87
CA ARG A 689 5.71 -33.12 -6.52
C ARG A 689 7.16 -32.87 -6.17
N LEU A 690 7.40 -32.02 -5.20
CA LEU A 690 8.71 -31.75 -4.64
C LEU A 690 8.88 -32.56 -3.36
N THR A 691 10.02 -33.26 -3.23
CA THR A 691 10.40 -33.96 -2.00
C THR A 691 11.80 -33.50 -1.56
N VAL A 692 11.90 -33.07 -0.30
CA VAL A 692 13.16 -32.61 0.32
C VAL A 692 13.45 -33.47 1.54
N GLN A 693 14.66 -34.03 1.60
CA GLN A 693 15.13 -34.75 2.79
C GLN A 693 15.83 -33.75 3.72
N THR A 694 15.27 -33.52 4.90
CA THR A 694 15.87 -32.65 5.92
C THR A 694 16.32 -33.48 7.12
N ALA A 695 17.19 -32.92 7.97
CA ALA A 695 17.61 -33.57 9.22
C ALA A 695 16.45 -33.82 10.21
N ALA A 696 15.32 -33.12 10.04
CA ALA A 696 14.11 -33.23 10.87
C ALA A 696 13.01 -34.13 10.26
N GLY A 697 13.19 -34.64 9.04
CA GLY A 697 12.20 -35.48 8.32
C GLY A 697 12.09 -35.14 6.83
N SER A 698 11.26 -35.90 6.10
CA SER A 698 10.94 -35.61 4.69
C SER A 698 9.84 -34.55 4.58
N MET A 699 10.10 -33.49 3.82
CA MET A 699 9.15 -32.42 3.51
C MET A 699 8.69 -32.56 2.06
N SER A 700 7.42 -32.27 1.79
CA SER A 700 6.84 -32.36 0.46
C SER A 700 6.04 -31.10 0.11
N ASP A 701 6.14 -30.67 -1.14
CA ASP A 701 5.33 -29.60 -1.72
C ASP A 701 4.64 -30.09 -3.01
N PHE A 702 3.45 -29.58 -3.26
CA PHE A 702 2.60 -30.00 -4.38
C PHE A 702 1.97 -28.80 -5.05
N TYR A 703 2.11 -28.69 -6.36
CA TYR A 703 1.40 -27.70 -7.17
C TYR A 703 0.82 -28.38 -8.41
N THR A 704 -0.42 -28.06 -8.76
CA THR A 704 -1.09 -28.59 -9.95
C THR A 704 -1.46 -27.44 -10.88
N LEU A 705 -0.93 -27.47 -12.10
CA LEU A 705 -1.15 -26.47 -13.13
C LEU A 705 -2.01 -27.05 -14.26
N PRO A 706 -3.16 -26.45 -14.62
CA PRO A 706 -3.91 -26.83 -15.82
C PRO A 706 -3.09 -26.58 -17.10
N VAL A 707 -3.10 -27.51 -18.05
CA VAL A 707 -2.35 -27.43 -19.31
C VAL A 707 -3.26 -27.79 -20.49
N GLY A 708 -3.45 -26.85 -21.41
CA GLY A 708 -4.08 -27.11 -22.70
C GLY A 708 -3.03 -27.28 -23.79
N ILE A 709 -2.93 -28.49 -24.37
CA ILE A 709 -1.96 -28.76 -25.46
C ILE A 709 -2.48 -28.10 -26.73
N ARG A 710 -1.82 -27.03 -27.17
CA ARG A 710 -2.15 -26.34 -28.42
C ARG A 710 -0.96 -25.61 -29.03
N THR A 711 -1.05 -25.29 -30.32
CA THR A 711 -0.09 -24.42 -31.02
C THR A 711 -0.76 -23.16 -31.53
N VAL A 712 -0.01 -22.05 -31.55
CA VAL A 712 -0.41 -20.79 -32.17
C VAL A 712 0.64 -20.42 -33.21
N ALA A 713 0.20 -20.04 -34.40
CA ALA A 713 1.09 -19.55 -35.45
C ALA A 713 0.40 -18.46 -36.29
N VAL A 714 1.22 -17.60 -36.90
CA VAL A 714 0.74 -16.51 -37.77
C VAL A 714 1.40 -16.63 -39.12
N THR A 715 0.60 -16.60 -40.18
CA THR A 715 1.09 -16.49 -41.58
C THR A 715 0.92 -15.06 -42.07
N LYS A 716 1.21 -14.79 -43.35
CA LYS A 716 0.97 -13.47 -43.94
C LYS A 716 -0.50 -13.02 -43.90
N ASN A 717 -1.45 -13.96 -43.81
CA ASN A 717 -2.86 -13.67 -43.94
C ASN A 717 -3.79 -14.52 -43.04
N GLN A 718 -3.26 -15.42 -42.21
CA GLN A 718 -4.04 -16.29 -41.34
C GLN A 718 -3.47 -16.32 -39.93
N PHE A 719 -4.36 -16.47 -38.96
CA PHE A 719 -4.04 -16.90 -37.60
C PHE A 719 -4.36 -18.38 -37.49
N LEU A 720 -3.42 -19.18 -37.00
CA LEU A 720 -3.57 -20.62 -36.93
C LEU A 720 -3.59 -21.07 -35.47
N ILE A 721 -4.60 -21.84 -35.09
CA ILE A 721 -4.63 -22.60 -33.85
C ILE A 721 -4.62 -24.08 -34.21
N ASN A 722 -3.66 -24.84 -33.69
CA ASN A 722 -3.46 -26.27 -34.01
C ASN A 722 -3.35 -26.51 -35.53
N GLY A 723 -2.68 -25.59 -36.24
CA GLY A 723 -2.52 -25.64 -37.70
C GLY A 723 -3.77 -25.32 -38.52
N LYS A 724 -4.91 -25.02 -37.90
CA LYS A 724 -6.16 -24.65 -38.58
C LYS A 724 -6.41 -23.14 -38.53
N PRO A 725 -6.90 -22.51 -39.62
CA PRO A 725 -7.29 -21.11 -39.61
C PRO A 725 -8.33 -20.80 -38.54
N PHE A 726 -8.06 -19.77 -37.74
CA PHE A 726 -8.91 -19.27 -36.69
C PHE A 726 -9.39 -17.86 -37.04
N TYR A 727 -10.68 -17.60 -36.77
CA TYR A 727 -11.28 -16.29 -36.94
C TYR A 727 -11.81 -15.81 -35.58
N PHE A 728 -11.31 -14.67 -35.10
CA PHE A 728 -11.80 -14.06 -33.86
C PHE A 728 -13.17 -13.45 -34.13
N HIS A 729 -14.23 -14.00 -33.53
CA HIS A 729 -15.55 -13.37 -33.54
C HIS A 729 -15.97 -13.16 -32.09
N GLY A 730 -15.68 -11.96 -31.59
CA GLY A 730 -15.62 -11.71 -30.16
C GLY A 730 -15.90 -10.28 -29.76
N VAL A 731 -15.55 -9.95 -28.52
CA VAL A 731 -15.86 -8.65 -27.91
C VAL A 731 -14.62 -8.05 -27.28
N ASN A 732 -14.62 -6.74 -27.03
CA ASN A 732 -13.77 -6.14 -26.01
C ASN A 732 -14.54 -6.12 -24.69
N LYS A 733 -13.84 -6.15 -23.55
CA LYS A 733 -14.47 -6.13 -22.22
C LYS A 733 -13.90 -4.99 -21.36
N HIS A 734 -14.38 -4.88 -20.12
CA HIS A 734 -13.75 -4.13 -19.03
C HIS A 734 -14.06 -4.82 -17.70
N GLU A 735 -13.14 -4.75 -16.73
CA GLU A 735 -13.44 -5.06 -15.32
C GLU A 735 -14.25 -3.89 -14.74
N ASP A 736 -15.54 -3.83 -15.04
CA ASP A 736 -16.42 -2.73 -14.61
C ASP A 736 -17.84 -3.24 -14.30
N SER A 737 -18.37 -2.77 -13.16
CA SER A 737 -19.72 -3.04 -12.70
C SER A 737 -20.24 -2.00 -11.71
N ASP A 738 -21.54 -2.04 -11.45
CA ASP A 738 -22.18 -1.12 -10.50
C ASP A 738 -21.66 -1.30 -9.07
N ILE A 739 -21.51 -0.16 -8.38
CA ILE A 739 -21.05 0.00 -6.98
C ILE A 739 -19.58 -0.37 -6.75
N ARG A 740 -19.16 -1.58 -7.11
CA ARG A 740 -17.80 -2.08 -6.82
C ARG A 740 -16.73 -1.60 -7.79
N GLY A 741 -17.12 -0.89 -8.86
CA GLY A 741 -16.20 -0.42 -9.90
C GLY A 741 -15.48 -1.61 -10.55
N ARG A 742 -14.16 -1.69 -10.32
CA ARG A 742 -13.28 -2.76 -10.82
C ARG A 742 -13.16 -3.96 -9.88
N GLY A 743 -13.85 -3.94 -8.74
CA GLY A 743 -13.83 -5.04 -7.78
C GLY A 743 -14.25 -6.38 -8.41
N PHE A 744 -13.41 -7.39 -8.24
CA PHE A 744 -13.68 -8.77 -8.67
C PHE A 744 -14.99 -9.31 -8.06
N ASP A 745 -15.78 -10.05 -8.85
CA ASP A 745 -17.07 -10.62 -8.43
C ASP A 745 -17.42 -11.91 -9.18
N TRP A 746 -17.50 -13.04 -8.46
CA TRP A 746 -17.83 -14.35 -9.03
C TRP A 746 -19.19 -14.39 -9.76
N PRO A 747 -20.31 -13.86 -9.20
CA PRO A 747 -21.59 -13.79 -9.90
C PRO A 747 -21.52 -13.12 -11.27
N LEU A 748 -20.90 -11.93 -11.35
CA LEU A 748 -20.75 -11.19 -12.61
C LEU A 748 -19.83 -11.91 -13.58
N LEU A 749 -18.72 -12.47 -13.09
CA LEU A 749 -17.80 -13.23 -13.93
C LEU A 749 -18.51 -14.41 -14.60
N MET A 750 -19.22 -15.23 -13.81
CA MET A 750 -20.00 -16.35 -14.36
C MET A 750 -21.11 -15.89 -15.30
N LYS A 751 -21.77 -14.76 -15.00
CA LYS A 751 -22.80 -14.19 -15.88
C LYS A 751 -22.20 -13.74 -17.22
N ASP A 752 -21.02 -13.14 -17.20
CA ASP A 752 -20.33 -12.67 -18.39
C ASP A 752 -19.93 -13.83 -19.31
N PHE A 753 -19.37 -14.92 -18.76
CA PHE A 753 -19.08 -16.12 -19.54
C PHE A 753 -20.32 -16.77 -20.13
N ASN A 754 -21.40 -16.87 -19.37
CA ASN A 754 -22.68 -17.37 -19.90
C ASN A 754 -23.19 -16.52 -21.08
N LEU A 755 -22.99 -15.20 -21.04
CA LEU A 755 -23.36 -14.31 -22.14
C LEU A 755 -22.40 -14.41 -23.34
N LEU A 756 -21.10 -14.61 -23.13
CA LEU A 756 -20.13 -14.86 -24.20
C LEU A 756 -20.52 -16.12 -24.99
N LEU A 757 -20.82 -17.22 -24.29
CA LEU A 757 -21.28 -18.47 -24.92
C LEU A 757 -22.63 -18.28 -25.62
N TRP A 758 -23.59 -17.61 -24.97
CA TRP A 758 -24.90 -17.30 -25.57
C TRP A 758 -24.76 -16.52 -26.88
N LEU A 759 -23.85 -15.54 -26.90
CA LEU A 759 -23.55 -14.69 -28.05
C LEU A 759 -22.86 -15.49 -29.18
N GLY A 760 -22.23 -16.62 -28.87
CA GLY A 760 -21.35 -17.33 -29.82
C GLY A 760 -19.98 -16.64 -29.95
N ALA A 761 -19.60 -15.83 -28.96
CA ALA A 761 -18.28 -15.21 -28.94
C ALA A 761 -17.23 -16.25 -28.57
N ASN A 762 -16.19 -16.40 -29.39
CA ASN A 762 -15.10 -17.33 -29.16
C ASN A 762 -13.84 -16.64 -28.60
N ALA A 763 -13.85 -15.31 -28.50
CA ALA A 763 -12.70 -14.51 -28.15
C ALA A 763 -13.08 -13.23 -27.38
N PHE A 764 -12.14 -12.72 -26.59
CA PHE A 764 -12.14 -11.30 -26.21
C PHE A 764 -10.73 -10.74 -26.01
N ARG A 765 -10.64 -9.41 -25.91
CA ARG A 765 -9.43 -8.69 -25.50
C ARG A 765 -9.57 -8.12 -24.09
N THR A 766 -8.52 -8.22 -23.27
CA THR A 766 -8.47 -7.65 -21.90
C THR A 766 -8.28 -6.12 -21.92
N SER A 767 -9.19 -5.41 -22.56
CA SER A 767 -9.13 -3.96 -22.70
C SER A 767 -9.24 -3.28 -21.32
N HIS A 768 -8.31 -2.44 -20.88
CA HIS A 768 -7.00 -2.11 -21.47
C HIS A 768 -5.91 -2.35 -20.44
N TYR A 769 -5.93 -3.53 -19.83
CA TYR A 769 -5.09 -3.94 -18.72
C TYR A 769 -5.33 -5.43 -18.45
N PRO A 770 -4.36 -6.14 -17.86
CA PRO A 770 -4.52 -7.55 -17.50
C PRO A 770 -5.69 -7.71 -16.54
N TYR A 771 -6.60 -8.68 -16.78
CA TYR A 771 -7.74 -8.96 -15.89
C TYR A 771 -7.33 -9.90 -14.75
N ALA A 772 -8.23 -10.13 -13.79
CA ALA A 772 -7.99 -11.05 -12.69
C ALA A 772 -7.65 -12.47 -13.19
N GLU A 773 -6.72 -13.15 -12.51
CA GLU A 773 -6.26 -14.50 -12.87
C GLU A 773 -7.42 -15.50 -13.03
N GLU A 774 -8.47 -15.37 -12.21
CA GLU A 774 -9.68 -16.18 -12.26
C GLU A 774 -10.41 -16.06 -13.62
N VAL A 775 -10.31 -14.90 -14.29
CA VAL A 775 -10.86 -14.72 -15.64
C VAL A 775 -10.10 -15.59 -16.64
N MET A 776 -8.76 -15.61 -16.58
CA MET A 776 -7.93 -16.40 -17.48
C MET A 776 -8.16 -17.90 -17.27
N GLN A 777 -8.30 -18.33 -16.01
CA GLN A 777 -8.66 -19.71 -15.67
C GLN A 777 -10.01 -20.14 -16.26
N LEU A 778 -11.03 -19.28 -16.23
CA LEU A 778 -12.29 -19.58 -16.91
C LEU A 778 -12.15 -19.58 -18.43
N CYS A 779 -11.32 -18.71 -19.01
CA CYS A 779 -11.06 -18.74 -20.45
C CYS A 779 -10.49 -20.09 -20.89
N ASP A 780 -9.54 -20.63 -20.12
CA ASP A 780 -8.98 -21.95 -20.37
C ASP A 780 -10.03 -23.05 -20.32
N GLN A 781 -10.92 -23.01 -19.31
CA GLN A 781 -11.97 -24.02 -19.10
C GLN A 781 -13.12 -23.95 -20.11
N TYR A 782 -13.42 -22.76 -20.63
CA TYR A 782 -14.52 -22.55 -21.58
C TYR A 782 -14.06 -22.50 -23.04
N GLY A 783 -12.75 -22.48 -23.31
CA GLY A 783 -12.23 -22.42 -24.66
C GLY A 783 -12.32 -21.03 -25.28
N ILE A 784 -12.38 -19.98 -24.46
CA ILE A 784 -12.48 -18.60 -24.96
C ILE A 784 -11.06 -18.08 -25.17
N VAL A 785 -10.69 -17.71 -26.38
CA VAL A 785 -9.34 -17.18 -26.64
C VAL A 785 -9.21 -15.73 -26.18
N VAL A 786 -8.03 -15.36 -25.74
CA VAL A 786 -7.73 -14.05 -25.16
C VAL A 786 -6.59 -13.38 -25.91
N ILE A 787 -6.82 -12.14 -26.32
CA ILE A 787 -5.73 -11.20 -26.62
C ILE A 787 -5.44 -10.47 -25.31
N ASP A 788 -4.31 -10.77 -24.69
CA ASP A 788 -3.99 -10.28 -23.36
C ASP A 788 -3.17 -8.99 -23.44
N GLU A 789 -3.70 -7.92 -22.86
CA GLU A 789 -3.28 -6.55 -23.10
C GLU A 789 -2.67 -5.90 -21.86
N SER A 790 -1.52 -5.24 -22.03
CA SER A 790 -0.89 -4.43 -20.99
C SER A 790 -1.69 -3.15 -20.71
N PRO A 791 -1.44 -2.47 -19.58
CA PRO A 791 -2.01 -1.15 -19.26
C PRO A 791 -1.52 0.01 -20.14
N GLY A 792 -0.88 -0.27 -21.28
CA GLY A 792 -0.30 0.70 -22.22
C GLY A 792 -1.31 1.50 -23.04
N VAL A 793 -2.27 2.15 -22.38
CA VAL A 793 -3.34 2.94 -23.01
C VAL A 793 -3.25 4.41 -22.62
N GLY A 794 -3.68 5.33 -23.50
CA GLY A 794 -3.64 6.77 -23.22
C GLY A 794 -2.25 7.39 -23.38
N ILE A 795 -1.32 6.71 -24.05
CA ILE A 795 0.02 7.20 -24.38
C ILE A 795 -0.09 8.24 -25.50
N LYS A 796 -0.48 9.47 -25.15
CA LYS A 796 -0.75 10.54 -26.11
C LYS A 796 0.36 11.59 -26.22
N LEU A 797 1.06 11.86 -25.13
CA LEU A 797 2.07 12.90 -25.03
C LEU A 797 3.46 12.37 -25.35
N SER A 798 4.32 13.20 -25.96
CA SER A 798 5.72 12.84 -26.26
C SER A 798 6.51 12.45 -25.00
N GLN A 799 6.16 13.04 -23.85
CA GLN A 799 6.79 12.78 -22.56
C GLN A 799 6.59 11.34 -22.06
N SER A 800 5.48 10.70 -22.45
CA SER A 800 5.17 9.30 -22.11
C SER A 800 5.98 8.28 -22.92
N TYR A 801 6.80 8.74 -23.88
CA TYR A 801 7.77 7.91 -24.62
C TYR A 801 9.20 8.05 -24.07
N SER A 802 9.36 8.54 -22.84
CA SER A 802 10.67 8.65 -22.19
C SER A 802 11.27 7.27 -21.86
N ASN A 803 12.59 7.21 -21.66
CA ASN A 803 13.26 5.98 -21.23
C ASN A 803 12.73 5.44 -19.90
N GLN A 804 12.29 6.33 -18.99
CA GLN A 804 11.65 5.91 -17.74
C GLN A 804 10.34 5.18 -18.01
N SER A 805 9.49 5.73 -18.87
CA SER A 805 8.21 5.10 -19.25
C SER A 805 8.42 3.80 -20.03
N LEU A 806 9.48 3.73 -20.85
CA LEU A 806 9.84 2.50 -21.56
C LEU A 806 10.29 1.41 -20.58
N GLN A 807 11.20 1.75 -19.66
CA GLN A 807 11.69 0.81 -18.65
C GLN A 807 10.54 0.24 -17.82
N HIS A 808 9.65 1.11 -17.34
CA HIS A 808 8.48 0.67 -16.59
C HIS A 808 7.54 -0.21 -17.43
N HIS A 809 7.36 0.07 -18.73
CA HIS A 809 6.56 -0.80 -19.60
C HIS A 809 7.20 -2.17 -19.83
N LEU A 810 8.54 -2.25 -19.91
CA LEU A 810 9.23 -3.53 -20.01
C LEU A 810 8.97 -4.37 -18.75
N GLU A 811 9.09 -3.78 -17.56
CA GLU A 811 8.80 -4.43 -16.27
C GLU A 811 7.34 -4.93 -16.19
N VAL A 812 6.38 -4.11 -16.63
CA VAL A 812 4.97 -4.51 -16.69
C VAL A 812 4.74 -5.68 -17.66
N MET A 813 5.45 -5.72 -18.79
CA MET A 813 5.37 -6.88 -19.71
C MET A 813 6.02 -8.12 -19.12
N GLU A 814 7.12 -8.00 -18.36
CA GLU A 814 7.72 -9.11 -17.61
C GLU A 814 6.72 -9.68 -16.60
N GLU A 815 6.06 -8.83 -15.83
CA GLU A 815 5.06 -9.24 -14.83
C GLU A 815 3.84 -9.90 -15.48
N LEU A 816 3.31 -9.32 -16.56
CA LEU A 816 2.17 -9.85 -17.31
C LEU A 816 2.47 -11.23 -17.89
N VAL A 817 3.57 -11.36 -18.66
CA VAL A 817 3.96 -12.63 -19.27
C VAL A 817 4.26 -13.66 -18.19
N ARG A 818 4.98 -13.29 -17.12
CA ARG A 818 5.27 -14.20 -16.00
C ARG A 818 3.99 -14.78 -15.39
N ARG A 819 2.97 -13.94 -15.20
CA ARG A 819 1.69 -14.34 -14.62
C ARG A 819 0.92 -15.29 -15.55
N ASP A 820 0.83 -14.96 -16.84
CA ASP A 820 -0.15 -15.57 -17.74
C ASP A 820 0.44 -16.52 -18.81
N LYS A 821 1.76 -16.73 -18.83
CA LYS A 821 2.48 -17.59 -19.81
C LYS A 821 1.88 -18.98 -20.00
N ASN A 822 1.28 -19.57 -18.96
CA ASN A 822 0.79 -20.94 -18.97
C ASN A 822 -0.66 -21.08 -19.45
N HIS A 823 -1.40 -19.98 -19.63
CA HIS A 823 -2.80 -20.04 -20.03
C HIS A 823 -2.92 -20.42 -21.52
N PRO A 824 -3.51 -21.59 -21.88
CA PRO A 824 -3.78 -21.93 -23.28
C PRO A 824 -4.73 -20.93 -23.94
N ALA A 825 -5.65 -20.31 -23.20
CA ALA A 825 -6.57 -19.31 -23.72
C ALA A 825 -5.87 -18.05 -24.24
N VAL A 826 -4.78 -17.61 -23.60
CA VAL A 826 -4.02 -16.46 -24.08
C VAL A 826 -3.33 -16.86 -25.38
N VAL A 827 -3.66 -16.21 -26.50
CA VAL A 827 -3.11 -16.56 -27.83
C VAL A 827 -2.26 -15.46 -28.43
N MET A 828 -2.29 -14.24 -27.88
CA MET A 828 -1.54 -13.10 -28.40
C MET A 828 -1.37 -12.04 -27.31
N TRP A 829 -0.19 -11.41 -27.26
CA TRP A 829 0.08 -10.28 -26.35
C TRP A 829 -0.17 -8.95 -27.06
N SER A 830 -0.94 -8.04 -26.45
CA SER A 830 -1.10 -6.66 -26.90
C SER A 830 -0.32 -5.73 -25.97
N VAL A 831 0.68 -5.01 -26.51
CA VAL A 831 1.56 -4.17 -25.69
C VAL A 831 1.04 -2.75 -25.48
N ALA A 832 -0.04 -2.33 -26.16
CA ALA A 832 -0.62 -1.00 -26.00
C ALA A 832 -1.97 -0.87 -26.72
N ASN A 833 -2.75 0.13 -26.33
CA ASN A 833 -3.97 0.53 -27.03
C ASN A 833 -3.98 2.02 -27.38
N GLU A 834 -4.19 2.29 -28.67
CA GLU A 834 -4.26 3.63 -29.28
C GLU A 834 -3.14 4.59 -28.83
N PRO A 835 -1.87 4.17 -28.81
CA PRO A 835 -0.79 5.12 -28.60
C PRO A 835 -0.74 6.14 -29.76
N THR A 836 -0.19 7.33 -29.54
CA THR A 836 0.14 8.25 -30.65
C THR A 836 1.34 7.70 -31.45
N SER A 837 1.14 6.60 -32.16
CA SER A 837 2.18 5.79 -32.82
C SER A 837 2.86 6.48 -34.01
N PHE A 838 2.35 7.62 -34.46
CA PHE A 838 2.97 8.45 -35.50
C PHE A 838 4.04 9.42 -34.98
N LEU A 839 4.23 9.53 -33.65
CA LEU A 839 5.31 10.33 -33.08
C LEU A 839 6.66 9.62 -33.30
N GLU A 840 7.68 10.37 -33.70
CA GLU A 840 9.04 9.86 -33.93
C GLU A 840 9.58 8.90 -32.84
N PRO A 841 9.48 9.22 -31.51
CA PRO A 841 9.98 8.30 -30.48
C PRO A 841 9.20 6.98 -30.37
N ALA A 842 7.95 6.92 -30.86
CA ALA A 842 7.09 5.75 -30.75
C ALA A 842 7.66 4.54 -31.51
N GLY A 843 8.30 4.77 -32.67
CA GLY A 843 8.89 3.69 -33.46
C GLY A 843 9.96 2.91 -32.69
N TYR A 844 10.91 3.60 -32.06
CA TYR A 844 11.93 2.95 -31.23
C TYR A 844 11.34 2.32 -29.96
N TYR A 845 10.41 3.02 -29.31
CA TYR A 845 9.73 2.54 -28.12
C TYR A 845 9.06 1.18 -28.37
N PHE A 846 8.19 1.09 -29.39
CA PHE A 846 7.46 -0.14 -29.69
C PHE A 846 8.34 -1.22 -30.32
N LYS A 847 9.36 -0.86 -31.10
CA LYS A 847 10.37 -1.83 -31.56
C LYS A 847 10.99 -2.58 -30.38
N THR A 848 11.38 -1.83 -29.34
CA THR A 848 12.07 -2.38 -28.16
C THR A 848 11.10 -3.22 -27.33
N LEU A 849 9.91 -2.69 -27.04
CA LEU A 849 8.88 -3.35 -26.24
C LEU A 849 8.39 -4.66 -26.86
N ILE A 850 8.12 -4.67 -28.18
CA ILE A 850 7.66 -5.85 -28.90
C ILE A 850 8.78 -6.90 -28.97
N ALA A 851 10.02 -6.49 -29.24
CA ALA A 851 11.16 -7.41 -29.26
C ALA A 851 11.40 -8.05 -27.89
N HIS A 852 11.27 -7.28 -26.82
CA HIS A 852 11.39 -7.75 -25.45
C HIS A 852 10.28 -8.76 -25.10
N THR A 853 9.01 -8.44 -25.41
CA THR A 853 7.87 -9.35 -25.18
C THR A 853 8.07 -10.70 -25.88
N LYS A 854 8.55 -10.68 -27.15
CA LYS A 854 8.87 -11.91 -27.90
C LYS A 854 10.03 -12.71 -27.30
N ALA A 855 10.96 -12.05 -26.63
CA ALA A 855 12.06 -12.71 -25.95
C ALA A 855 11.61 -13.40 -24.65
N LEU A 856 10.60 -12.82 -23.96
CA LEU A 856 9.97 -13.43 -22.79
C LEU A 856 9.11 -14.64 -23.16
N ASP A 857 8.28 -14.51 -24.21
CA ASP A 857 7.42 -15.60 -24.69
C ASP A 857 7.49 -15.76 -26.22
N PRO A 858 8.30 -16.70 -26.72
CA PRO A 858 8.38 -16.99 -28.15
C PRO A 858 7.20 -17.85 -28.67
N SER A 859 6.30 -18.33 -27.80
CA SER A 859 5.22 -19.24 -28.17
C SER A 859 3.97 -18.53 -28.71
N ARG A 860 3.90 -17.19 -28.59
CA ARG A 860 2.76 -16.37 -28.98
C ARG A 860 3.17 -15.16 -29.82
N PRO A 861 2.32 -14.73 -30.78
CA PRO A 861 2.51 -13.47 -31.49
C PRO A 861 2.33 -12.25 -30.58
N VAL A 862 2.85 -11.11 -31.03
CA VAL A 862 2.75 -9.81 -30.34
C VAL A 862 2.13 -8.75 -31.24
N THR A 863 1.23 -7.94 -30.69
CA THR A 863 0.55 -6.83 -31.35
C THR A 863 0.54 -5.57 -30.47
N PHE A 864 0.04 -4.48 -31.01
CA PHE A 864 -0.57 -3.40 -30.26
C PHE A 864 -1.76 -2.89 -31.07
N VAL A 865 -2.72 -2.27 -30.40
CA VAL A 865 -3.95 -1.79 -31.04
C VAL A 865 -3.77 -0.35 -31.48
N THR A 866 -3.99 -0.06 -32.77
CA THR A 866 -3.77 1.27 -33.37
C THR A 866 -5.06 1.92 -33.85
N ASN A 867 -5.12 3.25 -33.72
CA ASN A 867 -6.09 4.10 -34.42
C ASN A 867 -5.40 5.13 -35.33
N SER A 868 -4.10 4.96 -35.58
CA SER A 868 -3.34 5.80 -36.50
C SER A 868 -3.62 5.45 -37.96
N LYS A 869 -3.19 6.33 -38.88
CA LYS A 869 -3.22 6.03 -40.31
C LYS A 869 -2.12 5.04 -40.68
N TYR A 870 -2.40 4.19 -41.65
CA TYR A 870 -1.51 3.12 -42.10
C TYR A 870 -0.15 3.60 -42.62
N ASP A 871 -0.04 4.85 -43.09
CA ASP A 871 1.18 5.41 -43.69
C ASP A 871 2.03 6.21 -42.69
N THR A 872 1.48 6.51 -41.51
CA THR A 872 2.17 7.27 -40.46
C THR A 872 2.47 6.44 -39.22
N ASP A 873 1.93 5.23 -39.09
CA ASP A 873 2.16 4.37 -37.94
C ASP A 873 3.59 3.81 -37.91
N LEU A 874 4.40 4.28 -36.95
CA LEU A 874 5.79 3.86 -36.78
C LEU A 874 5.94 2.59 -35.95
N GLY A 875 4.90 2.11 -35.28
CA GLY A 875 4.90 0.87 -34.49
C GLY A 875 4.48 -0.36 -35.30
N ALA A 876 3.58 -0.20 -36.26
CA ALA A 876 3.02 -1.28 -37.08
C ALA A 876 4.05 -2.16 -37.84
N PRO A 877 5.24 -1.67 -38.25
CA PRO A 877 6.26 -2.55 -38.82
C PRO A 877 6.66 -3.73 -37.91
N TYR A 878 6.52 -3.61 -36.59
CA TYR A 878 7.09 -4.57 -35.62
C TYR A 878 6.12 -5.64 -35.12
N VAL A 879 4.81 -5.44 -35.25
CA VAL A 879 3.78 -6.41 -34.80
C VAL A 879 3.70 -7.64 -35.69
N ASP A 880 3.17 -8.75 -35.19
CA ASP A 880 2.88 -9.94 -36.01
C ASP A 880 1.48 -9.87 -36.66
N VAL A 881 0.53 -9.25 -35.95
CA VAL A 881 -0.86 -9.06 -36.37
C VAL A 881 -1.20 -7.58 -36.22
N ILE A 882 -1.89 -6.99 -37.19
CA ILE A 882 -2.34 -5.60 -37.13
C ILE A 882 -3.73 -5.57 -36.49
N CYS A 883 -3.87 -4.84 -35.38
CA CYS A 883 -5.16 -4.60 -34.74
C CYS A 883 -5.55 -3.14 -34.95
N VAL A 884 -6.64 -2.89 -35.68
CA VAL A 884 -7.08 -1.52 -36.03
C VAL A 884 -8.41 -1.20 -35.38
N ASN A 885 -8.47 -0.04 -34.73
CA ASN A 885 -9.69 0.57 -34.24
C ASN A 885 -10.21 1.56 -35.29
N SER A 886 -11.50 1.48 -35.61
CA SER A 886 -12.15 2.49 -36.45
C SER A 886 -13.60 2.67 -36.04
N TYR A 887 -14.06 3.92 -36.03
CA TYR A 887 -15.38 4.35 -35.57
C TYR A 887 -16.05 5.24 -36.62
N LEU A 888 -16.13 4.70 -37.84
CA LEU A 888 -16.67 5.36 -39.01
C LEU A 888 -18.15 5.69 -38.76
N SER A 889 -18.60 6.86 -39.20
CA SER A 889 -19.93 7.47 -38.90
C SER A 889 -20.16 7.89 -37.43
N TRP A 890 -19.26 7.55 -36.50
CA TRP A 890 -19.43 7.84 -35.07
C TRP A 890 -18.56 8.99 -34.58
N TYR A 891 -17.23 8.89 -34.70
CA TYR A 891 -16.32 9.96 -34.25
C TYR A 891 -16.00 11.00 -35.33
N HIS A 892 -16.36 10.70 -36.58
CA HIS A 892 -16.32 11.59 -37.73
C HIS A 892 -17.44 11.19 -38.69
N ASP A 893 -17.78 12.07 -39.64
CA ASP A 893 -18.90 11.87 -40.58
C ASP A 893 -20.20 11.51 -39.83
N TYR A 894 -20.51 12.28 -38.78
CA TYR A 894 -21.57 12.00 -37.81
C TYR A 894 -22.91 11.64 -38.47
N GLY A 895 -23.40 10.42 -38.25
CA GLY A 895 -24.70 9.97 -38.78
C GLY A 895 -24.66 9.35 -40.18
N HIS A 896 -23.53 9.43 -40.90
CA HIS A 896 -23.42 8.98 -42.29
C HIS A 896 -23.09 7.49 -42.38
N LEU A 897 -24.11 6.64 -42.30
CA LEU A 897 -23.94 5.18 -42.40
C LEU A 897 -23.43 4.74 -43.78
N GLU A 898 -23.75 5.48 -44.83
CA GLU A 898 -23.43 5.17 -46.22
C GLU A 898 -21.92 5.21 -46.53
N VAL A 899 -21.12 5.91 -45.73
CA VAL A 899 -19.67 6.02 -45.97
C VAL A 899 -18.86 4.84 -45.39
N ILE A 900 -19.45 4.10 -44.44
CA ILE A 900 -18.76 3.05 -43.68
C ILE A 900 -18.13 2.02 -44.61
N GLN A 901 -18.89 1.51 -45.58
CA GLN A 901 -18.41 0.43 -46.43
C GLN A 901 -17.17 0.83 -47.25
N LEU A 902 -17.21 2.03 -47.85
CA LEU A 902 -16.11 2.55 -48.67
C LEU A 902 -14.87 2.82 -47.82
N GLN A 903 -15.04 3.53 -46.71
CA GLN A 903 -13.93 3.93 -45.84
C GLN A 903 -13.27 2.70 -45.21
N LEU A 904 -14.06 1.71 -44.76
CA LEU A 904 -13.54 0.49 -44.15
C LEU A 904 -12.82 -0.42 -45.15
N ALA A 905 -13.38 -0.60 -46.36
CA ALA A 905 -12.71 -1.37 -47.41
C ALA A 905 -11.36 -0.73 -47.78
N THR A 906 -11.34 0.59 -47.93
CA THR A 906 -10.12 1.36 -48.20
C THR A 906 -9.08 1.22 -47.07
N GLN A 907 -9.52 1.28 -45.81
CA GLN A 907 -8.66 1.07 -44.65
C GLN A 907 -7.97 -0.30 -44.72
N PHE A 908 -8.73 -1.39 -44.89
CA PHE A 908 -8.18 -2.74 -44.95
C PHE A 908 -7.21 -2.93 -46.13
N GLU A 909 -7.54 -2.41 -47.31
CA GLU A 909 -6.68 -2.50 -48.48
C GLU A 909 -5.36 -1.76 -48.30
N ASN A 910 -5.38 -0.58 -47.67
CA ASN A 910 -4.17 0.21 -47.44
C ASN A 910 -3.25 -0.43 -46.38
N TRP A 911 -3.82 -0.90 -45.27
CA TRP A 911 -3.06 -1.61 -44.24
C TRP A 911 -2.42 -2.89 -44.80
N TYR A 912 -3.21 -3.71 -45.50
CA TYR A 912 -2.69 -4.97 -46.02
C TYR A 912 -1.66 -4.77 -47.13
N ARG A 913 -1.87 -3.80 -48.04
CA ARG A 913 -0.92 -3.46 -49.11
C ARG A 913 0.42 -3.01 -48.56
N THR A 914 0.42 -2.24 -47.48
CA THR A 914 1.64 -1.68 -46.88
C THR A 914 2.44 -2.72 -46.10
N TYR A 915 1.76 -3.55 -45.29
CA TYR A 915 2.45 -4.38 -44.29
C TYR A 915 2.41 -5.89 -44.57
N GLN A 916 1.47 -6.38 -45.38
CA GLN A 916 1.29 -7.81 -45.70
C GLN A 916 1.18 -8.72 -44.47
N LYS A 917 0.39 -8.27 -43.48
CA LYS A 917 0.12 -8.98 -42.22
C LYS A 917 -1.39 -9.17 -42.04
N PRO A 918 -1.83 -10.21 -41.31
CA PRO A 918 -3.25 -10.39 -41.03
C PRO A 918 -3.77 -9.25 -40.14
N ILE A 919 -5.07 -8.94 -40.29
CA ILE A 919 -5.71 -7.79 -39.67
C ILE A 919 -6.87 -8.24 -38.77
N ILE A 920 -6.95 -7.69 -37.56
CA ILE A 920 -8.12 -7.77 -36.69
C ILE A 920 -8.76 -6.38 -36.64
N GLN A 921 -10.07 -6.29 -36.89
CA GLN A 921 -10.85 -5.12 -36.52
C GLN A 921 -11.06 -5.19 -35.00
N SER A 922 -10.18 -4.53 -34.24
CA SER A 922 -10.10 -4.70 -32.78
C SER A 922 -11.14 -3.87 -32.02
N GLU A 923 -11.63 -2.78 -32.61
CA GLU A 923 -12.76 -2.02 -32.07
C GLU A 923 -13.59 -1.40 -33.19
N TYR A 924 -14.91 -1.46 -33.03
CA TYR A 924 -15.90 -0.74 -33.81
C TYR A 924 -17.21 -0.70 -33.01
N GLY A 925 -18.09 0.25 -33.30
CA GLY A 925 -19.39 0.36 -32.61
C GLY A 925 -19.89 1.80 -32.55
N ALA A 926 -21.02 1.98 -31.87
CA ALA A 926 -21.64 3.28 -31.63
C ALA A 926 -22.27 3.28 -30.23
N ASP A 927 -22.29 4.44 -29.56
CA ASP A 927 -23.00 4.55 -28.29
C ASP A 927 -24.50 4.37 -28.53
N ALA A 928 -25.16 3.64 -27.64
CA ALA A 928 -26.59 3.38 -27.66
C ALA A 928 -27.18 3.50 -26.27
N ILE A 929 -28.16 4.39 -26.10
CA ILE A 929 -28.90 4.53 -24.85
C ILE A 929 -30.09 3.56 -24.89
N THR A 930 -30.12 2.63 -23.95
CA THR A 930 -31.19 1.62 -23.87
C THR A 930 -32.56 2.28 -23.84
N GLY A 931 -33.46 1.83 -24.72
CA GLY A 931 -34.82 2.36 -24.89
C GLY A 931 -34.93 3.62 -25.75
N LEU A 932 -33.82 4.17 -26.28
CA LEU A 932 -33.85 5.22 -27.28
C LEU A 932 -34.00 4.60 -28.67
N HIS A 933 -35.13 4.88 -29.32
CA HIS A 933 -35.46 4.35 -30.65
C HIS A 933 -35.76 5.47 -31.63
N HIS A 934 -35.35 5.32 -32.89
CA HIS A 934 -35.69 6.27 -33.96
C HIS A 934 -35.59 5.64 -35.35
N ASP A 935 -36.48 6.04 -36.27
CA ASP A 935 -36.40 5.77 -37.70
C ASP A 935 -36.57 7.10 -38.49
N PRO A 936 -35.68 7.45 -39.44
CA PRO A 936 -34.42 6.77 -39.80
C PRO A 936 -33.44 6.65 -38.60
N PRO A 937 -32.49 5.70 -38.59
CA PRO A 937 -31.59 5.51 -37.46
C PRO A 937 -30.80 6.79 -37.15
N LEU A 938 -30.83 7.24 -35.89
CA LEU A 938 -30.07 8.42 -35.41
C LEU A 938 -29.06 8.03 -34.33
N MET A 939 -27.93 8.74 -34.25
CA MET A 939 -26.90 8.52 -33.23
C MET A 939 -27.51 8.37 -31.82
N PHE A 940 -26.96 7.46 -31.01
CA PHE A 940 -27.47 7.04 -29.70
C PHE A 940 -28.71 6.13 -29.69
N SER A 941 -29.43 5.95 -30.80
CA SER A 941 -30.52 4.96 -30.88
C SER A 941 -30.00 3.54 -31.01
N GLU A 942 -30.77 2.57 -30.53
CA GLU A 942 -30.47 1.16 -30.71
C GLU A 942 -30.45 0.76 -32.20
N GLU A 943 -31.31 1.36 -33.03
CA GLU A 943 -31.32 1.15 -34.48
C GLU A 943 -30.04 1.63 -35.14
N TYR A 944 -29.48 2.78 -34.72
CA TYR A 944 -28.22 3.27 -35.25
C TYR A 944 -27.04 2.36 -34.91
N GLN A 945 -26.97 1.86 -33.67
CA GLN A 945 -25.96 0.86 -33.31
C GLN A 945 -26.06 -0.37 -34.21
N LYS A 946 -27.27 -0.91 -34.43
CA LYS A 946 -27.49 -2.03 -35.34
C LYS A 946 -27.03 -1.73 -36.76
N SER A 947 -27.43 -0.59 -37.33
CA SER A 947 -27.08 -0.23 -38.70
C SER A 947 -25.56 -0.02 -38.88
N VAL A 948 -24.87 0.58 -37.91
CA VAL A 948 -23.40 0.68 -37.93
C VAL A 948 -22.78 -0.72 -38.00
N LEU A 949 -23.21 -1.63 -37.11
CA LEU A 949 -22.69 -3.01 -37.08
C LEU A 949 -22.93 -3.72 -38.43
N GLU A 950 -24.13 -3.63 -38.99
CA GLU A 950 -24.48 -4.22 -40.28
C GLU A 950 -23.55 -3.73 -41.41
N GLN A 951 -23.28 -2.42 -41.48
CA GLN A 951 -22.39 -1.87 -42.51
C GLN A 951 -20.94 -2.36 -42.35
N TYR A 952 -20.44 -2.47 -41.12
CA TYR A 952 -19.13 -3.07 -40.85
C TYR A 952 -19.08 -4.55 -41.26
N HIS A 953 -20.10 -5.32 -40.87
CA HIS A 953 -20.21 -6.75 -41.15
C HIS A 953 -20.17 -7.06 -42.65
N LEU A 954 -20.79 -6.22 -43.49
CA LEU A 954 -20.75 -6.37 -44.94
C LEU A 954 -19.34 -6.31 -45.52
N VAL A 955 -18.47 -5.42 -45.02
CA VAL A 955 -17.07 -5.32 -45.47
C VAL A 955 -16.20 -6.41 -44.85
N LEU A 956 -16.42 -6.71 -43.57
CA LEU A 956 -15.73 -7.81 -42.89
C LEU A 956 -15.96 -9.12 -43.65
N ASP A 957 -17.19 -9.39 -44.12
CA ASP A 957 -17.49 -10.56 -44.94
C ASP A 957 -16.75 -10.61 -46.28
N GLN A 958 -16.44 -9.46 -46.87
CA GLN A 958 -15.64 -9.38 -48.09
C GLN A 958 -14.18 -9.79 -47.84
N LYS A 959 -13.60 -9.40 -46.69
CA LYS A 959 -12.17 -9.58 -46.42
C LYS A 959 -11.82 -10.73 -45.47
N ARG A 960 -12.79 -11.31 -44.75
CA ARG A 960 -12.57 -12.34 -43.71
C ARG A 960 -12.00 -13.66 -44.21
N LYS A 961 -12.14 -13.96 -45.51
CA LYS A 961 -11.57 -15.15 -46.16
C LYS A 961 -10.23 -14.86 -46.84
N GLU A 962 -9.75 -13.62 -46.76
CA GLU A 962 -8.51 -13.18 -47.39
C GLU A 962 -7.41 -12.96 -46.34
N TYR A 963 -7.52 -11.88 -45.56
CA TYR A 963 -6.49 -11.46 -44.60
C TYR A 963 -7.04 -10.77 -43.34
N VAL A 964 -8.35 -10.49 -43.29
CA VAL A 964 -8.99 -10.08 -42.04
C VAL A 964 -9.29 -11.35 -41.24
N ILE A 965 -8.70 -11.49 -40.08
CA ILE A 965 -8.77 -12.70 -39.26
C ILE A 965 -9.62 -12.51 -38.00
N GLY A 966 -10.21 -11.33 -37.80
CA GLY A 966 -11.02 -11.12 -36.62
C GLY A 966 -11.84 -9.84 -36.60
N GLU A 967 -12.92 -9.88 -35.82
CA GLU A 967 -13.80 -8.77 -35.48
C GLU A 967 -14.12 -8.79 -33.98
N LEU A 968 -13.78 -7.70 -33.29
CA LEU A 968 -14.03 -7.51 -31.86
C LEU A 968 -14.86 -6.24 -31.68
N ILE A 969 -16.13 -6.41 -31.33
CA ILE A 969 -17.03 -5.28 -31.10
C ILE A 969 -16.59 -4.49 -29.86
N TRP A 970 -16.68 -3.16 -29.92
CA TRP A 970 -16.57 -2.31 -28.74
C TRP A 970 -17.97 -1.90 -28.26
N ASN A 971 -18.44 -2.30 -27.09
CA ASN A 971 -17.83 -3.18 -26.07
C ASN A 971 -18.84 -4.29 -25.70
N PHE A 972 -18.42 -5.28 -24.91
CA PHE A 972 -19.31 -6.26 -24.30
C PHE A 972 -20.44 -5.56 -23.51
N ALA A 973 -20.10 -4.70 -22.56
CA ALA A 973 -21.09 -4.00 -21.74
C ALA A 973 -20.78 -2.50 -21.64
N ASP A 974 -21.80 -1.71 -21.29
CA ASP A 974 -21.60 -0.32 -20.89
C ASP A 974 -20.74 -0.25 -19.62
N PHE A 975 -19.91 0.78 -19.50
CA PHE A 975 -18.95 0.92 -18.38
C PHE A 975 -18.67 2.39 -18.04
N MET A 976 -18.05 2.67 -16.89
CA MET A 976 -17.86 4.04 -16.39
C MET A 976 -16.64 4.76 -17.00
N THR A 977 -16.74 6.07 -17.17
CA THR A 977 -15.65 6.96 -17.63
C THR A 977 -15.55 8.19 -16.74
N ASP A 978 -14.50 8.97 -16.93
CA ASP A 978 -14.47 10.35 -16.43
C ASP A 978 -15.63 11.17 -17.04
N GLN A 979 -16.05 12.20 -16.31
CA GLN A 979 -17.20 13.02 -16.70
C GLN A 979 -16.82 13.95 -17.86
N THR A 980 -17.49 13.80 -19.00
CA THR A 980 -17.36 14.70 -20.16
C THR A 980 -18.73 14.86 -20.85
N PRO A 981 -18.97 15.95 -21.61
CA PRO A 981 -20.20 16.10 -22.39
C PRO A 981 -20.46 14.98 -23.39
N GLN A 982 -19.42 14.27 -23.83
CA GLN A 982 -19.49 13.16 -24.79
C GLN A 982 -19.78 11.81 -24.12
N ARG A 983 -19.96 11.77 -22.78
CA ARG A 983 -20.15 10.53 -22.01
C ARG A 983 -21.41 10.62 -21.16
N VAL A 984 -22.43 9.86 -21.54
CA VAL A 984 -23.71 9.77 -20.83
C VAL A 984 -23.57 8.77 -19.68
N ILE A 985 -23.07 9.24 -18.53
CA ILE A 985 -22.76 8.42 -17.34
C ILE A 985 -21.85 7.24 -17.72
N GLY A 986 -20.69 7.55 -18.30
CA GLY A 986 -19.78 6.54 -18.87
C GLY A 986 -19.96 6.32 -20.36
N ASN A 987 -19.29 5.29 -20.87
CA ASN A 987 -19.35 4.84 -22.27
C ASN A 987 -20.59 3.95 -22.46
N LYS A 988 -21.30 4.13 -23.57
CA LYS A 988 -22.59 3.48 -23.88
C LYS A 988 -22.54 2.63 -25.14
N LYS A 989 -21.34 2.30 -25.62
CA LYS A 989 -21.13 1.45 -26.80
C LYS A 989 -21.37 -0.04 -26.53
N GLY A 990 -21.65 -0.41 -25.28
CA GLY A 990 -21.92 -1.79 -24.90
C GLY A 990 -23.07 -2.38 -25.71
N ILE A 991 -22.92 -3.63 -26.16
CA ILE A 991 -24.04 -4.43 -26.69
C ILE A 991 -24.93 -4.96 -25.56
N PHE A 992 -24.37 -5.10 -24.35
CA PHE A 992 -25.10 -5.28 -23.11
C PHE A 992 -25.11 -3.98 -22.30
N THR A 993 -26.15 -3.78 -21.48
CA THR A 993 -26.11 -2.76 -20.43
C THR A 993 -25.06 -3.11 -19.37
N ARG A 994 -24.71 -2.15 -18.51
CA ARG A 994 -23.79 -2.38 -17.38
C ARG A 994 -24.27 -3.50 -16.45
N GLN A 995 -25.59 -3.72 -16.38
CA GLN A 995 -26.28 -4.79 -15.63
C GLN A 995 -26.45 -6.10 -16.42
N ARG A 996 -25.71 -6.27 -17.53
CA ARG A 996 -25.65 -7.51 -18.33
C ARG A 996 -26.99 -7.90 -18.98
N GLN A 997 -27.77 -6.91 -19.41
CA GLN A 997 -28.99 -7.11 -20.22
C GLN A 997 -28.74 -6.76 -21.70
N PRO A 998 -29.23 -7.55 -22.67
CA PRO A 998 -28.94 -7.33 -24.09
C PRO A 998 -29.69 -6.10 -24.63
N LYS A 999 -28.98 -5.27 -25.42
CA LYS A 999 -29.59 -4.28 -26.33
C LYS A 999 -29.95 -4.95 -27.67
N GLY A 1000 -30.63 -4.23 -28.57
CA GLY A 1000 -30.99 -4.72 -29.90
C GLY A 1000 -29.81 -5.26 -30.72
N ALA A 1001 -28.63 -4.64 -30.61
CA ALA A 1001 -27.41 -5.04 -31.31
C ALA A 1001 -26.83 -6.40 -30.83
N ALA A 1002 -27.06 -6.79 -29.57
CA ALA A 1002 -26.55 -8.07 -29.06
C ALA A 1002 -27.18 -9.27 -29.78
N PHE A 1003 -28.47 -9.18 -30.13
CA PHE A 1003 -29.16 -10.22 -30.88
C PHE A 1003 -28.66 -10.34 -32.32
N LEU A 1004 -28.40 -9.20 -32.98
CA LEU A 1004 -27.83 -9.15 -34.32
C LEU A 1004 -26.43 -9.80 -34.35
N LEU A 1005 -25.59 -9.44 -33.39
CA LEU A 1005 -24.24 -9.99 -33.31
C LEU A 1005 -24.26 -11.49 -32.99
N ARG A 1006 -25.21 -11.94 -32.15
CA ARG A 1006 -25.42 -13.37 -31.88
C ARG A 1006 -25.72 -14.15 -33.15
N GLU A 1007 -26.67 -13.70 -33.96
CA GLU A 1007 -26.99 -14.36 -35.23
C GLU A 1007 -25.77 -14.45 -36.15
N ARG A 1008 -24.98 -13.38 -36.23
CA ARG A 1008 -23.74 -13.36 -36.99
C ARG A 1008 -22.72 -14.37 -36.49
N TYR A 1009 -22.41 -14.39 -35.21
CA TYR A 1009 -21.34 -15.24 -34.68
C TYR A 1009 -21.66 -16.73 -34.78
N TRP A 1010 -22.90 -17.11 -34.49
CA TRP A 1010 -23.35 -18.48 -34.72
C TRP A 1010 -23.34 -18.87 -36.21
N LYS A 1011 -23.68 -17.94 -37.11
CA LYS A 1011 -23.55 -18.17 -38.56
C LYS A 1011 -22.09 -18.39 -38.98
N LEU A 1012 -21.17 -17.55 -38.51
CA LEU A 1012 -19.74 -17.67 -38.81
C LEU A 1012 -19.17 -18.99 -38.29
N ALA A 1013 -19.55 -19.40 -37.08
CA ALA A 1013 -19.16 -20.68 -36.51
C ALA A 1013 -19.72 -21.88 -37.30
N ASN A 1014 -20.95 -21.80 -37.80
CA ASN A 1014 -21.53 -22.89 -38.60
C ASN A 1014 -20.87 -23.06 -39.98
N GLU A 1015 -20.30 -21.98 -40.56
CA GLU A 1015 -19.59 -22.05 -41.83
C GLU A 1015 -18.27 -22.84 -41.74
N THR A 1016 -17.71 -23.03 -40.53
CA THR A 1016 -16.45 -23.76 -40.31
C THR A 1016 -16.64 -25.25 -39.99
N GLY A 1017 -17.89 -25.73 -39.92
CA GLY A 1017 -18.24 -27.14 -40.19
C GLY A 1017 -18.31 -28.14 -39.03
N TYR A 1018 -18.37 -27.72 -37.75
CA TYR A 1018 -18.47 -28.67 -36.63
C TYR A 1018 -19.63 -28.34 -35.69
N HIS A 1019 -20.60 -29.25 -35.60
CA HIS A 1019 -21.82 -29.11 -34.80
C HIS A 1019 -21.73 -30.05 -33.59
N PRO A 1020 -21.84 -29.56 -32.33
CA PRO A 1020 -22.44 -30.37 -31.28
C PRO A 1020 -23.94 -30.28 -31.49
N ALA A 1021 -24.60 -31.38 -31.89
CA ALA A 1021 -26.03 -31.44 -32.20
C ALA A 1021 -26.85 -30.56 -31.24
N ALA A 1022 -27.89 -29.88 -31.74
CA ALA A 1022 -28.81 -29.03 -30.97
C ALA A 1022 -29.63 -29.84 -29.94
N GLY A 1023 -28.95 -30.43 -28.97
CA GLY A 1023 -29.45 -31.36 -27.97
C GLY A 1023 -28.88 -30.99 -26.62
N LYS A 1024 -29.71 -30.26 -25.85
CA LYS A 1024 -29.52 -29.80 -24.46
C LYS A 1024 -28.27 -28.92 -24.22
N PRO A 1025 -28.44 -27.73 -23.62
CA PRO A 1025 -27.30 -26.96 -23.13
C PRO A 1025 -26.52 -27.83 -22.11
N PRO A 1026 -25.17 -27.81 -22.11
CA PRO A 1026 -24.37 -28.47 -21.10
C PRO A 1026 -24.44 -27.65 -19.79
N TYR A 1027 -25.64 -27.50 -19.24
CA TYR A 1027 -25.79 -27.08 -17.86
C TYR A 1027 -25.56 -28.31 -16.99
N LEU A 1028 -24.60 -28.20 -16.05
CA LEU A 1028 -24.37 -29.10 -14.90
C LEU A 1028 -23.45 -30.33 -15.10
N VAL A 1029 -22.18 -30.18 -15.50
CA VAL A 1029 -21.21 -31.30 -15.26
C VAL A 1029 -19.91 -30.91 -14.54
N LYS A 1030 -19.44 -29.67 -14.57
CA LYS A 1030 -18.27 -29.27 -13.76
C LYS A 1030 -18.62 -28.08 -12.88
N SER A 1031 -18.99 -28.37 -11.64
CA SER A 1031 -19.07 -27.36 -10.59
C SER A 1031 -17.67 -26.78 -10.37
N PRO A 1032 -17.44 -25.46 -10.44
CA PRO A 1032 -16.16 -24.85 -10.10
C PRO A 1032 -15.85 -24.88 -8.58
N PHE A 1033 -16.73 -25.49 -7.76
CA PHE A 1033 -16.62 -25.55 -6.29
C PHE A 1033 -16.19 -26.93 -5.77
N THR A 1034 -15.29 -27.62 -6.47
CA THR A 1034 -14.52 -28.72 -5.86
C THR A 1034 -13.06 -28.30 -5.82
N TRP A 1035 -12.70 -27.66 -4.71
CA TRP A 1035 -11.33 -27.51 -4.24
C TRP A 1035 -10.82 -28.83 -3.66
#